data_AF-A0AAN8CIS4-F1
#
_entry.id   AF-A0AAN8CIS4-F1
#
_cell.length_a   1.000
_cell.length_b   1.000
_cell.length_c   1.000
_cell.angle_alpha   90.00
_cell.angle_beta   90.00
_cell.angle_gamma   90.00
#
_symmetry.space_group_name_H-M   'P 1'
#
loop_
_entity.id
_entity.type
_entity.pdbx_description
1 polymer ?
#
loop_
_entity_poly.entity_id
_entity_poly.type
_entity_poly.pdbx_seq_one_letter_code
_entity_poly.pdbx_strand_id
1 'polypeptide(L)'
;MENCCGLLTSKKEPVPLKSVEVELEVRDHVATVVSTLNYENKEDKPLEAVFVFPMPGDAAVCHFSATIGQTQIVAEVKEKQKAREEYDDALSSGQQAFLLEESDQSPDIFSLSVGSLPPGESASIRLEYVTELAVQADEGLRFVLPAVLNPRYHPQGSEGVQVTSVPASLVPYSLFFSARVSSPRPVSKVESNCPMDPLKYLNTEQSQATVKLAAGHKFDKDVELLIYYKDAHQPTAVVEAGQTSAKPGTLMGDPVVMLSLYPEFPQAVMSSLASCGEFVFLLDRSGSMGVPLNNNEGSQTRIGSARDTLLLLLKSIPMGCYFNIYSFGSSYEHIFPKSVEYSEKTMEEALKKVEGMEDDLGGTEILEALKHIYSQACIPNQPRQLFVFTDGEVGNTKEVINLVKKNSGSHRCFSFGIGEGASSALINGLAKEGGGYAQFITGIDRMQPKVMQSLRFSLQPAVVDISVKWDLPKGVSVTVLSPPITTLFQGQRSLIYAQLTGQSPKAAEGSVTVKYSLAGHPSQNKLHFSLKPAEDSGLTVHRLAARTLIRSLEMVEEEEREGGEPDGVKKKKVVELSVQSGVSSAFTAFIAVNKGSGETIQGPLVRRNVPTLKAKPELPRRDPLLQLVSLQRASGRWELDPAVAAALGKTSKEVENTQPSEVNKEVWATILALIWLHGFKMDAQEEWELLAMKAVSWLRAQNGSAGGSVQVTSVPASLVPYSLSFSARVSSPRPVSKVESNCPLDPLEYLNTEQSQATVKLAAGHKFDRDVELLIYYKDAHQPTAVVEAGQTSAKSGTLMGDPVVMLSLYPEFPQAVMSSLASCGEFVFLLDRSGSMQRDRIKSARDTLLLLLKSLPMGCFFNIYSFGSSHEHVFPKSVEYSQETMEEALKKVGEMEANLGGTEILRPLKDKSLIYAQLTGQSPEAAEGSVTVKYSLAGHPSQNKLHFSLKPAEDSGLTVHRLAALTLIRSLEMEEMERRGQPGEGVKKKVVELSVQSGVSSTFTAFIAVNKGNGETIQGPLVRRNVPTSSKKRGSIEVLLERFAFGEHTQNIQENGG
;
A
#
# COMPACT_ATOMS: atom_id res chain seq x y z
N MET A 1 -34.95 28.71 -15.24
CA MET A 1 -35.40 27.69 -16.20
C MET A 1 -34.62 26.44 -15.88
N GLU A 2 -35.32 25.39 -15.46
CA GLU A 2 -34.72 24.14 -14.94
C GLU A 2 -34.06 23.35 -16.08
N ASN A 3 -32.78 23.02 -15.91
CA ASN A 3 -31.98 22.29 -16.88
C ASN A 3 -32.10 20.78 -16.61
N CYS A 4 -32.96 20.08 -17.36
CA CYS A 4 -33.05 18.62 -17.35
C CYS A 4 -31.90 17.99 -18.16
N CYS A 5 -31.38 16.83 -17.74
CA CYS A 5 -30.26 16.11 -18.38
C CYS A 5 -30.50 14.59 -18.38
N GLY A 6 -30.06 13.88 -19.42
CA GLY A 6 -30.27 12.45 -19.68
C GLY A 6 -30.43 12.18 -21.18
N LEU A 7 -30.80 10.96 -21.57
CA LEU A 7 -31.19 10.66 -22.97
C LEU A 7 -32.58 11.27 -23.18
N LEU A 8 -32.67 12.57 -23.44
CA LEU A 8 -33.94 13.30 -23.36
C LEU A 8 -34.83 13.05 -24.58
N THR A 9 -36.15 13.23 -24.52
CA THR A 9 -37.08 13.23 -25.67
C THR A 9 -37.01 14.55 -26.44
N SER A 10 -37.78 14.72 -27.54
CA SER A 10 -37.94 16.02 -28.22
C SER A 10 -38.67 17.06 -27.33
N LYS A 11 -39.29 16.59 -26.24
CA LYS A 11 -39.93 17.38 -25.18
C LYS A 11 -39.07 17.54 -23.91
N LYS A 12 -37.80 17.11 -23.93
CA LYS A 12 -36.84 17.15 -22.81
C LYS A 12 -37.05 16.14 -21.66
N GLU A 13 -37.54 14.93 -21.92
CA GLU A 13 -37.79 13.89 -20.89
C GLU A 13 -36.76 12.74 -20.95
N PRO A 14 -36.13 12.26 -19.87
CA PRO A 14 -35.02 11.28 -19.91
C PRO A 14 -35.41 9.82 -20.22
N VAL A 15 -34.58 9.12 -21.01
CA VAL A 15 -34.59 7.68 -21.30
C VAL A 15 -33.52 7.01 -20.41
N PRO A 16 -33.93 6.08 -19.53
CA PRO A 16 -33.08 5.64 -18.42
C PRO A 16 -32.20 4.43 -18.75
N LEU A 17 -30.86 4.59 -18.64
CA LEU A 17 -29.97 3.47 -18.26
C LEU A 17 -30.50 2.91 -16.93
N LYS A 18 -30.59 1.58 -16.81
CA LYS A 18 -31.24 0.92 -15.67
C LYS A 18 -30.27 0.36 -14.64
N SER A 19 -29.28 -0.37 -15.12
CA SER A 19 -28.25 -0.96 -14.29
C SER A 19 -26.98 -1.16 -15.09
N VAL A 20 -25.88 -1.15 -14.35
CA VAL A 20 -24.55 -1.55 -14.83
C VAL A 20 -24.12 -2.72 -13.97
N GLU A 21 -23.70 -3.81 -14.60
CA GLU A 21 -23.14 -4.98 -13.93
C GLU A 21 -21.70 -5.15 -14.40
N VAL A 22 -20.76 -5.23 -13.46
CA VAL A 22 -19.33 -5.38 -13.77
C VAL A 22 -18.78 -6.61 -13.05
N GLU A 23 -18.16 -7.48 -13.83
CA GLU A 23 -17.42 -8.63 -13.35
C GLU A 23 -15.93 -8.42 -13.66
N LEU A 24 -15.12 -8.38 -12.62
CA LEU A 24 -13.68 -8.27 -12.70
C LEU A 24 -13.06 -9.64 -12.40
N GLU A 25 -12.25 -10.17 -13.31
CA GLU A 25 -11.41 -11.33 -13.07
C GLU A 25 -9.94 -10.93 -13.09
N VAL A 26 -9.31 -10.88 -11.93
CA VAL A 26 -7.89 -10.58 -11.79
C VAL A 26 -7.10 -11.88 -11.79
N ARG A 27 -6.06 -11.96 -12.62
CA ARG A 27 -5.11 -13.07 -12.70
C ARG A 27 -3.69 -12.51 -12.55
N ASP A 28 -3.13 -12.64 -11.34
CA ASP A 28 -1.85 -12.02 -10.98
C ASP A 28 -1.85 -10.52 -11.33
N HIS A 29 -1.03 -10.07 -12.27
CA HIS A 29 -0.87 -8.64 -12.58
C HIS A 29 -1.80 -8.10 -13.68
N VAL A 30 -2.72 -8.92 -14.18
CA VAL A 30 -3.63 -8.57 -15.27
C VAL A 30 -5.09 -8.79 -14.86
N ALA A 31 -5.99 -8.07 -15.50
CA ALA A 31 -7.41 -8.14 -15.23
C ALA A 31 -8.21 -8.29 -16.53
N THR A 32 -9.24 -9.13 -16.48
CA THR A 32 -10.31 -9.19 -17.46
C THR A 32 -11.55 -8.54 -16.85
N VAL A 33 -12.18 -7.63 -17.57
CA VAL A 33 -13.36 -6.90 -17.11
C VAL A 33 -14.48 -7.16 -18.08
N VAL A 34 -15.63 -7.61 -17.56
CA VAL A 34 -16.87 -7.77 -18.30
C VAL A 34 -17.87 -6.77 -17.75
N SER A 35 -18.36 -5.87 -18.59
CA SER A 35 -19.39 -4.89 -18.23
C SER A 35 -20.66 -5.15 -19.02
N THR A 36 -21.79 -5.25 -18.33
CA THR A 36 -23.13 -5.40 -18.91
C THR A 36 -23.95 -4.17 -18.59
N LEU A 37 -24.34 -3.41 -19.62
CA LEU A 37 -25.11 -2.17 -19.50
C LEU A 37 -26.53 -2.41 -20.02
N ASN A 38 -27.53 -2.18 -19.17
CA ASN A 38 -28.93 -2.45 -19.50
C ASN A 38 -29.72 -1.16 -19.79
N TYR A 39 -30.18 -1.02 -21.02
CA TYR A 39 -30.95 0.11 -21.53
C TYR A 39 -32.41 -0.28 -21.79
N GLU A 40 -33.33 0.67 -21.67
CA GLU A 40 -34.75 0.51 -22.03
C GLU A 40 -35.20 1.74 -22.82
N ASN A 41 -35.69 1.54 -24.05
CA ASN A 41 -36.32 2.62 -24.81
C ASN A 41 -37.77 2.78 -24.36
N LYS A 42 -38.07 3.85 -23.64
CA LYS A 42 -39.43 4.17 -23.17
C LYS A 42 -40.22 5.07 -24.12
N GLU A 43 -39.64 5.46 -25.25
CA GLU A 43 -40.29 6.32 -26.23
C GLU A 43 -41.23 5.52 -27.14
N ASP A 44 -42.08 6.24 -27.87
CA ASP A 44 -42.97 5.71 -28.92
C ASP A 44 -42.28 5.62 -30.30
N LYS A 45 -40.97 5.92 -30.36
CA LYS A 45 -40.16 5.96 -31.59
C LYS A 45 -38.85 5.18 -31.47
N PRO A 46 -38.31 4.66 -32.59
CA PRO A 46 -37.00 4.03 -32.61
C PRO A 46 -35.88 5.04 -32.35
N LEU A 47 -34.87 4.64 -31.58
CA LEU A 47 -33.77 5.50 -31.16
C LEU A 47 -32.42 5.02 -31.69
N GLU A 48 -31.56 5.97 -32.06
CA GLU A 48 -30.12 5.79 -32.17
C GLU A 48 -29.48 6.38 -30.91
N ALA A 49 -28.89 5.53 -30.07
CA ALA A 49 -28.25 5.97 -28.84
C ALA A 49 -26.73 5.94 -28.99
N VAL A 50 -26.07 7.06 -28.70
CA VAL A 50 -24.62 7.18 -28.66
C VAL A 50 -24.17 7.32 -27.21
N PHE A 51 -23.34 6.38 -26.78
CA PHE A 51 -22.75 6.35 -25.45
C PHE A 51 -21.24 6.51 -25.55
N VAL A 52 -20.71 7.56 -24.92
CA VAL A 52 -19.27 7.82 -24.85
C VAL A 52 -18.82 7.57 -23.42
N PHE A 53 -17.79 6.76 -23.26
CA PHE A 53 -17.32 6.35 -21.94
C PHE A 53 -15.79 6.25 -21.89
N PRO A 54 -15.20 6.47 -20.70
CA PRO A 54 -13.77 6.34 -20.51
C PRO A 54 -13.39 4.86 -20.32
N MET A 55 -12.19 4.50 -20.77
CA MET A 55 -11.52 3.24 -20.42
C MET A 55 -10.04 3.52 -20.13
N PRO A 56 -9.33 2.64 -19.39
CA PRO A 56 -7.88 2.76 -19.28
C PRO A 56 -7.24 2.78 -20.69
N GLY A 57 -6.38 3.75 -20.98
CA GLY A 57 -5.84 3.95 -22.33
C GLY A 57 -4.98 2.79 -22.87
N ASP A 58 -4.46 1.96 -21.95
CA ASP A 58 -3.72 0.73 -22.19
C ASP A 58 -4.62 -0.52 -22.23
N ALA A 59 -5.90 -0.42 -21.90
CA ALA A 59 -6.82 -1.55 -21.98
C ALA A 59 -6.99 -2.06 -23.42
N ALA A 60 -7.14 -3.37 -23.55
CA ALA A 60 -7.39 -4.08 -24.78
C ALA A 60 -8.85 -4.54 -24.82
N VAL A 61 -9.72 -3.75 -25.46
CA VAL A 61 -11.11 -4.14 -25.72
C VAL A 61 -11.12 -5.31 -26.68
N CYS A 62 -11.70 -6.43 -26.26
CA CYS A 62 -11.56 -7.70 -26.94
C CYS A 62 -12.87 -8.40 -27.31
N HIS A 63 -14.01 -7.96 -26.75
CA HIS A 63 -15.31 -8.46 -27.15
C HIS A 63 -16.42 -7.43 -26.91
N PHE A 64 -17.38 -7.41 -27.81
CA PHE A 64 -18.57 -6.57 -27.76
C PHE A 64 -19.76 -7.36 -28.30
N SER A 65 -20.85 -7.42 -27.55
CA SER A 65 -22.11 -8.00 -28.00
C SER A 65 -23.30 -7.23 -27.45
N ALA A 66 -24.41 -7.32 -28.17
CA ALA A 66 -25.66 -6.70 -27.79
C ALA A 66 -26.78 -7.75 -27.84
N THR A 67 -27.62 -7.76 -26.80
CA THR A 67 -28.82 -8.58 -26.73
C THR A 67 -30.03 -7.67 -26.76
N ILE A 68 -30.86 -7.83 -27.79
CA ILE A 68 -32.17 -7.17 -27.91
C ILE A 68 -33.24 -8.26 -27.95
N GLY A 69 -34.21 -8.19 -27.04
CA GLY A 69 -35.23 -9.24 -26.88
C GLY A 69 -34.59 -10.60 -26.55
N GLN A 70 -34.71 -11.56 -27.48
CA GLN A 70 -34.09 -12.90 -27.37
C GLN A 70 -32.86 -13.09 -28.26
N THR A 71 -32.50 -12.09 -29.05
CA THR A 71 -31.43 -12.20 -30.05
C THR A 71 -30.14 -11.60 -29.52
N GLN A 72 -29.09 -12.41 -29.41
CA GLN A 72 -27.74 -11.96 -29.11
C GLN A 72 -26.97 -11.77 -30.41
N ILE A 73 -26.35 -10.60 -30.57
CA ILE A 73 -25.56 -10.22 -31.75
C ILE A 73 -24.15 -9.95 -31.27
N VAL A 74 -23.20 -10.76 -31.74
CA VAL A 74 -21.78 -10.62 -31.42
C VAL A 74 -21.13 -9.77 -32.51
N ALA A 75 -20.38 -8.76 -32.12
CA ALA A 75 -19.70 -7.89 -33.06
C ALA A 75 -18.38 -8.48 -33.55
N GLU A 76 -18.06 -8.19 -34.80
CA GLU A 76 -16.80 -8.55 -35.45
C GLU A 76 -15.89 -7.32 -35.53
N VAL A 77 -14.59 -7.53 -35.36
CA VAL A 77 -13.60 -6.46 -35.58
C VAL A 77 -13.35 -6.34 -37.08
N LYS A 78 -13.51 -5.13 -37.63
CA LYS A 78 -13.20 -4.80 -39.02
C LYS A 78 -12.39 -3.52 -39.11
N GLU A 79 -11.81 -3.26 -40.29
CA GLU A 79 -11.22 -1.96 -40.58
C GLU A 79 -12.25 -0.85 -40.34
N LYS A 80 -11.85 0.19 -39.60
CA LYS A 80 -12.75 1.22 -39.05
C LYS A 80 -13.68 1.83 -40.10
N GLN A 81 -13.13 2.19 -41.25
CA GLN A 81 -13.91 2.77 -42.35
C GLN A 81 -14.97 1.79 -42.89
N LYS A 82 -14.62 0.52 -43.07
CA LYS A 82 -15.56 -0.52 -43.53
C LYS A 82 -16.66 -0.80 -42.50
N ALA A 83 -16.31 -0.77 -41.21
CA ALA A 83 -17.28 -0.95 -40.13
C ALA A 83 -18.30 0.20 -40.09
N ARG A 84 -17.86 1.44 -40.32
CA ARG A 84 -18.74 2.62 -40.45
C ARG A 84 -19.67 2.51 -41.66
N GLU A 85 -19.13 2.17 -42.83
CA GLU A 85 -19.91 1.96 -44.05
C GLU A 85 -21.00 0.88 -43.84
N GLU A 86 -20.63 -0.27 -43.24
CA GLU A 86 -21.58 -1.35 -42.95
C GLU A 86 -22.63 -0.95 -41.89
N TYR A 87 -22.28 -0.11 -40.92
CA TYR A 87 -23.22 0.46 -39.95
C TYR A 87 -24.24 1.37 -40.62
N ASP A 88 -23.79 2.30 -41.46
CA ASP A 88 -24.65 3.25 -42.18
C ASP A 88 -25.56 2.53 -43.20
N ASP A 89 -25.03 1.52 -43.91
CA ASP A 89 -25.80 0.67 -44.83
C ASP A 89 -26.89 -0.13 -44.10
N ALA A 90 -26.57 -0.66 -42.91
CA ALA A 90 -27.54 -1.36 -42.07
C ALA A 90 -28.64 -0.43 -41.57
N LEU A 91 -28.29 0.75 -41.07
CA LEU A 91 -29.26 1.76 -40.60
C LEU A 91 -30.17 2.24 -41.72
N SER A 92 -29.62 2.55 -42.90
CA SER A 92 -30.39 2.99 -44.07
C SER A 92 -31.33 1.89 -44.60
N SER A 93 -30.97 0.63 -44.39
CA SER A 93 -31.80 -0.54 -44.70
C SER A 93 -32.84 -0.86 -43.61
N GLY A 94 -32.92 -0.07 -42.54
CA GLY A 94 -33.83 -0.27 -41.41
C GLY A 94 -33.46 -1.43 -40.48
N GLN A 95 -32.22 -1.94 -40.57
CA GLN A 95 -31.69 -3.00 -39.73
C GLN A 95 -31.15 -2.44 -38.41
N GLN A 96 -31.05 -3.31 -37.40
CA GLN A 96 -30.37 -3.00 -36.15
C GLN A 96 -28.87 -3.20 -36.33
N ALA A 97 -28.09 -2.20 -35.94
CA ALA A 97 -26.63 -2.25 -36.02
C ALA A 97 -26.00 -1.64 -34.79
N PHE A 98 -24.80 -2.09 -34.45
CA PHE A 98 -24.04 -1.60 -33.31
C PHE A 98 -22.60 -1.37 -33.72
N LEU A 99 -22.06 -0.22 -33.37
CA LEU A 99 -20.70 0.18 -33.71
C LEU A 99 -19.97 0.63 -32.44
N LEU A 100 -18.82 0.04 -32.15
CA LEU A 100 -17.95 0.44 -31.05
C LEU A 100 -16.58 0.83 -31.59
N GLU A 101 -16.14 2.05 -31.30
CA GLU A 101 -14.89 2.61 -31.81
C GLU A 101 -14.07 3.30 -30.71
N GLU A 102 -12.75 3.19 -30.82
CA GLU A 102 -11.80 4.05 -30.10
C GLU A 102 -11.75 5.44 -30.74
N SER A 103 -11.63 6.50 -29.93
CA SER A 103 -11.48 7.87 -30.42
C SER A 103 -10.15 8.06 -31.17
N ASP A 104 -10.18 8.82 -32.26
CA ASP A 104 -8.97 9.10 -33.07
C ASP A 104 -7.95 9.97 -32.30
N GLN A 105 -8.44 10.79 -31.36
CA GLN A 105 -7.65 11.76 -30.60
C GLN A 105 -7.09 11.19 -29.29
N SER A 106 -7.80 10.24 -28.67
CA SER A 106 -7.40 9.71 -27.37
C SER A 106 -7.78 8.23 -27.17
N PRO A 107 -6.83 7.38 -26.78
CA PRO A 107 -7.05 5.94 -26.63
C PRO A 107 -7.86 5.52 -25.40
N ASP A 108 -8.12 6.45 -24.48
CA ASP A 108 -8.89 6.25 -23.25
C ASP A 108 -10.39 6.63 -23.41
N ILE A 109 -10.84 6.92 -24.64
CA ILE A 109 -12.23 7.30 -24.94
C ILE A 109 -12.80 6.38 -26.00
N PHE A 110 -13.96 5.78 -25.69
CA PHE A 110 -14.68 4.92 -26.62
C PHE A 110 -16.09 5.45 -26.86
N SER A 111 -16.55 5.29 -28.10
CA SER A 111 -17.91 5.63 -28.53
C SER A 111 -18.63 4.37 -28.97
N LEU A 112 -19.78 4.13 -28.36
CA LEU A 112 -20.72 3.08 -28.72
C LEU A 112 -21.96 3.71 -29.37
N SER A 113 -22.24 3.32 -30.60
CA SER A 113 -23.48 3.65 -31.30
C SER A 113 -24.40 2.43 -31.33
N VAL A 114 -25.56 2.55 -30.69
CA VAL A 114 -26.65 1.57 -30.71
C VAL A 114 -27.69 2.04 -31.71
N GLY A 115 -27.69 1.42 -32.88
CA GLY A 115 -28.54 1.76 -34.00
C GLY A 115 -29.89 1.06 -33.96
N SER A 116 -30.97 1.84 -34.02
CA SER A 116 -32.35 1.37 -34.21
C SER A 116 -32.92 0.52 -33.05
N LEU A 117 -32.91 1.06 -31.82
CA LEU A 117 -33.55 0.45 -30.64
C LEU A 117 -35.07 0.68 -30.67
N PRO A 118 -35.92 -0.37 -30.78
CA PRO A 118 -37.37 -0.21 -30.93
C PRO A 118 -38.08 0.38 -29.69
N PRO A 119 -39.26 1.01 -29.86
CA PRO A 119 -40.13 1.46 -28.76
C PRO A 119 -40.45 0.35 -27.77
N GLY A 120 -40.27 0.61 -26.47
CA GLY A 120 -40.59 -0.33 -25.39
C GLY A 120 -39.61 -1.50 -25.23
N GLU A 121 -38.59 -1.62 -26.09
CA GLU A 121 -37.59 -2.68 -26.01
C GLU A 121 -36.37 -2.30 -25.16
N SER A 122 -35.72 -3.33 -24.64
CA SER A 122 -34.48 -3.22 -23.87
C SER A 122 -33.29 -3.78 -24.63
N ALA A 123 -32.14 -3.12 -24.48
CA ALA A 123 -30.87 -3.59 -25.00
C ALA A 123 -29.93 -3.88 -23.82
N SER A 124 -29.36 -5.09 -23.78
CA SER A 124 -28.30 -5.47 -22.87
C SER A 124 -26.99 -5.50 -23.63
N ILE A 125 -26.08 -4.59 -23.30
CA ILE A 125 -24.80 -4.43 -23.98
C ILE A 125 -23.71 -5.05 -23.12
N ARG A 126 -23.01 -6.07 -23.65
CA ARG A 126 -21.87 -6.72 -23.00
C ARG A 126 -20.57 -6.28 -23.65
N LEU A 127 -19.70 -5.65 -22.87
CA LEU A 127 -18.35 -5.24 -23.23
C LEU A 127 -17.34 -6.06 -22.43
N GLU A 128 -16.28 -6.51 -23.07
CA GLU A 128 -15.16 -7.20 -22.41
C GLU A 128 -13.83 -6.56 -22.83
N TYR A 129 -12.99 -6.28 -21.85
CA TYR A 129 -11.64 -5.78 -22.07
C TYR A 129 -10.66 -6.40 -21.08
N VAL A 130 -9.37 -6.41 -21.44
CA VAL A 130 -8.30 -6.83 -20.55
C VAL A 130 -7.33 -5.68 -20.29
N THR A 131 -6.74 -5.60 -19.10
CA THR A 131 -5.84 -4.51 -18.71
C THR A 131 -4.73 -4.99 -17.78
N GLU A 132 -3.61 -4.29 -17.78
CA GLU A 132 -2.56 -4.43 -16.76
C GLU A 132 -2.96 -3.69 -15.48
N LEU A 133 -2.54 -4.20 -14.31
CA LEU A 133 -2.74 -3.54 -13.02
C LEU A 133 -1.45 -2.89 -12.54
N ALA A 134 -1.48 -1.59 -12.25
CA ALA A 134 -0.31 -0.84 -11.79
C ALA A 134 0.01 -1.14 -10.32
N VAL A 135 1.30 -1.26 -9.99
CA VAL A 135 1.77 -1.43 -8.61
C VAL A 135 1.88 -0.07 -7.93
N GLN A 136 1.24 0.09 -6.78
CA GLN A 136 1.33 1.29 -5.94
C GLN A 136 2.58 1.25 -5.04
N ALA A 137 2.87 2.36 -4.36
CA ALA A 137 4.04 2.49 -3.47
C ALA A 137 4.01 1.50 -2.28
N ASP A 138 2.80 1.14 -1.84
CA ASP A 138 2.52 0.18 -0.76
C ASP A 138 2.29 -1.24 -1.29
N GLU A 139 2.79 -1.54 -2.49
CA GLU A 139 2.75 -2.86 -3.13
C GLU A 139 1.36 -3.31 -3.62
N GLY A 140 0.32 -2.49 -3.41
CA GLY A 140 -1.04 -2.79 -3.87
C GLY A 140 -1.17 -2.75 -5.38
N LEU A 141 -1.81 -3.76 -5.98
CA LEU A 141 -2.23 -3.71 -7.38
C LEU A 141 -3.51 -2.90 -7.50
N ARG A 142 -3.42 -1.77 -8.20
CA ARG A 142 -4.54 -0.86 -8.39
C ARG A 142 -5.32 -1.20 -9.64
N PHE A 143 -6.61 -1.49 -9.45
CA PHE A 143 -7.61 -1.51 -10.51
C PHE A 143 -8.52 -0.29 -10.36
N VAL A 144 -8.83 0.37 -11.47
CA VAL A 144 -9.79 1.49 -11.52
C VAL A 144 -10.82 1.19 -12.60
N LEU A 145 -12.09 1.21 -12.21
CA LEU A 145 -13.23 1.26 -13.12
C LEU A 145 -13.69 2.72 -13.21
N PRO A 146 -13.42 3.41 -14.32
CA PRO A 146 -13.72 4.83 -14.45
C PRO A 146 -15.23 5.04 -14.66
N ALA A 147 -15.82 5.91 -13.84
CA ALA A 147 -17.21 6.34 -13.93
C ALA A 147 -17.35 7.74 -14.54
N VAL A 148 -16.28 8.54 -14.47
CA VAL A 148 -16.29 9.96 -14.86
C VAL A 148 -15.48 10.17 -16.15
N LEU A 149 -16.14 10.67 -17.19
CA LEU A 149 -15.47 11.23 -18.37
C LEU A 149 -15.52 12.75 -18.28
N ASN A 150 -14.37 13.38 -18.02
CA ASN A 150 -14.23 14.83 -18.10
C ASN A 150 -14.27 15.27 -19.58
N PRO A 151 -14.99 16.36 -19.94
CA PRO A 151 -14.92 16.92 -21.28
C PRO A 151 -13.47 17.24 -21.65
N ARG A 152 -12.97 16.74 -22.79
CA ARG A 152 -11.62 17.09 -23.26
C ARG A 152 -11.65 18.48 -23.91
N TYR A 153 -10.75 19.37 -23.51
CA TYR A 153 -10.55 20.69 -24.11
C TYR A 153 -9.97 20.52 -25.52
N HIS A 154 -10.65 21.10 -26.49
CA HIS A 154 -10.24 21.07 -27.89
C HIS A 154 -9.72 22.46 -28.29
N PRO A 155 -8.49 22.57 -28.81
CA PRO A 155 -7.96 23.82 -29.34
C PRO A 155 -8.86 24.42 -30.42
N GLN A 156 -8.82 25.75 -30.60
CA GLN A 156 -9.62 26.41 -31.63
C GLN A 156 -9.28 25.85 -33.03
N GLY A 157 -10.27 25.22 -33.68
CA GLY A 157 -10.15 24.64 -35.02
C GLY A 157 -10.14 23.11 -35.10
N SER A 158 -10.17 22.39 -33.98
CA SER A 158 -10.30 20.90 -33.97
C SER A 158 -11.76 20.45 -33.83
N GLU A 159 -12.19 19.47 -34.64
CA GLU A 159 -13.48 18.78 -34.50
C GLU A 159 -13.42 17.73 -33.38
N GLY A 160 -14.38 17.75 -32.45
CA GLY A 160 -14.40 16.86 -31.28
C GLY A 160 -15.80 16.58 -30.76
N VAL A 161 -15.97 15.46 -30.06
CA VAL A 161 -17.25 15.05 -29.48
C VAL A 161 -17.54 15.90 -28.23
N GLN A 162 -18.57 16.74 -28.28
CA GLN A 162 -19.05 17.49 -27.11
C GLN A 162 -19.77 16.56 -26.14
N VAL A 163 -19.18 16.34 -24.96
CA VAL A 163 -19.80 15.60 -23.85
C VAL A 163 -20.44 16.59 -22.88
N THR A 164 -21.76 16.52 -22.69
CA THR A 164 -22.51 17.33 -21.71
C THR A 164 -22.63 16.61 -20.36
N SER A 165 -22.63 17.34 -19.24
CA SER A 165 -22.59 16.76 -17.90
C SER A 165 -23.93 16.80 -17.11
N VAL A 166 -24.23 15.80 -16.24
CA VAL A 166 -25.35 15.70 -15.25
C VAL A 166 -24.83 15.62 -13.80
N PRO A 167 -25.50 16.24 -12.80
CA PRO A 167 -25.20 16.06 -11.35
C PRO A 167 -25.33 14.62 -10.79
N ALA A 168 -24.50 14.25 -9.79
CA ALA A 168 -24.46 12.94 -9.11
C ALA A 168 -25.78 12.52 -8.47
N SER A 169 -26.50 13.49 -7.89
CA SER A 169 -27.79 13.28 -7.25
C SER A 169 -28.88 12.78 -8.22
N LEU A 170 -28.66 12.91 -9.52
CA LEU A 170 -29.61 12.56 -10.57
C LEU A 170 -29.26 11.24 -11.29
N VAL A 171 -28.20 10.52 -10.89
CA VAL A 171 -27.84 9.21 -11.47
C VAL A 171 -28.97 8.20 -11.19
N PRO A 172 -29.73 7.75 -12.21
CA PRO A 172 -30.96 6.97 -12.01
C PRO A 172 -30.74 5.45 -12.01
N TYR A 173 -29.49 4.97 -12.07
CA TYR A 173 -29.14 3.55 -12.20
C TYR A 173 -28.22 3.06 -11.08
N SER A 174 -28.31 1.76 -10.81
CA SER A 174 -27.49 1.06 -9.81
C SER A 174 -26.27 0.40 -10.46
N LEU A 175 -25.19 0.29 -9.69
CA LEU A 175 -24.01 -0.50 -10.03
C LEU A 175 -24.00 -1.80 -9.24
N PHE A 176 -23.86 -2.91 -9.94
CA PHE A 176 -23.45 -4.18 -9.38
C PHE A 176 -22.02 -4.45 -9.80
N PHE A 177 -21.15 -4.74 -8.83
CA PHE A 177 -19.76 -5.02 -9.12
C PHE A 177 -19.32 -6.24 -8.31
N SER A 178 -18.67 -7.17 -8.98
CA SER A 178 -18.04 -8.33 -8.36
C SER A 178 -16.65 -8.52 -8.92
N ALA A 179 -15.71 -8.87 -8.04
CA ALA A 179 -14.36 -9.22 -8.41
C ALA A 179 -14.05 -10.65 -7.98
N ARG A 180 -13.36 -11.39 -8.85
CA ARG A 180 -12.69 -12.64 -8.58
C ARG A 180 -11.21 -12.43 -8.79
N VAL A 181 -10.40 -12.76 -7.80
CA VAL A 181 -8.96 -12.61 -7.83
C VAL A 181 -8.35 -14.00 -7.79
N SER A 182 -7.47 -14.30 -8.73
CA SER A 182 -6.67 -15.52 -8.82
C SER A 182 -5.20 -15.11 -8.91
N SER A 183 -4.34 -15.73 -8.12
CA SER A 183 -2.91 -15.45 -8.14
C SER A 183 -2.12 -16.70 -7.78
N PRO A 184 -0.92 -16.91 -8.35
CA PRO A 184 0.01 -17.93 -7.86
C PRO A 184 0.38 -17.76 -6.39
N ARG A 185 0.21 -16.55 -5.85
CA ARG A 185 0.51 -16.20 -4.46
C ARG A 185 -0.79 -15.93 -3.69
N PRO A 186 -0.85 -16.19 -2.38
CA PRO A 186 -2.08 -15.96 -1.63
C PRO A 186 -2.48 -14.48 -1.61
N VAL A 187 -3.77 -14.22 -1.84
CA VAL A 187 -4.39 -12.90 -1.73
C VAL A 187 -4.46 -12.52 -0.26
N SER A 188 -3.74 -11.47 0.16
CA SER A 188 -3.70 -11.03 1.56
C SER A 188 -4.86 -10.12 1.93
N LYS A 189 -5.20 -9.19 1.04
CA LYS A 189 -6.25 -8.19 1.25
C LYS A 189 -6.77 -7.64 -0.08
N VAL A 190 -8.03 -7.22 -0.09
CA VAL A 190 -8.60 -6.38 -1.14
C VAL A 190 -9.29 -5.19 -0.47
N GLU A 191 -8.89 -3.98 -0.85
CA GLU A 191 -9.47 -2.72 -0.37
C GLU A 191 -10.19 -1.99 -1.49
N SER A 192 -11.10 -1.08 -1.13
CA SER A 192 -11.81 -0.23 -2.09
C SER A 192 -12.15 1.12 -1.50
N ASN A 193 -12.24 2.14 -2.36
CA ASN A 193 -12.82 3.44 -2.04
C ASN A 193 -14.36 3.38 -1.90
N CYS A 194 -14.98 2.24 -2.22
CA CYS A 194 -16.41 1.96 -2.10
C CYS A 194 -16.67 0.88 -1.04
N PRO A 195 -17.74 0.99 -0.23
CA PRO A 195 -18.15 -0.07 0.70
C PRO A 195 -18.31 -1.45 0.04
N MET A 196 -17.66 -2.47 0.60
CA MET A 196 -17.66 -3.85 0.09
C MET A 196 -18.23 -4.85 1.10
N ASP A 197 -18.74 -5.96 0.57
CA ASP A 197 -18.97 -7.18 1.34
C ASP A 197 -17.62 -7.77 1.82
N PRO A 198 -17.61 -8.56 2.90
CA PRO A 198 -16.39 -9.25 3.34
C PRO A 198 -15.78 -10.12 2.25
N LEU A 199 -14.45 -10.08 2.12
CA LEU A 199 -13.67 -10.93 1.21
C LEU A 199 -13.94 -12.41 1.50
N LYS A 200 -14.19 -13.20 0.44
CA LYS A 200 -14.44 -14.64 0.53
C LYS A 200 -13.38 -15.41 -0.25
N TYR A 201 -12.61 -16.26 0.44
CA TYR A 201 -11.67 -17.16 -0.21
C TYR A 201 -12.41 -18.35 -0.85
N LEU A 202 -12.04 -18.68 -2.09
CA LEU A 202 -12.65 -19.76 -2.87
C LEU A 202 -11.89 -21.08 -2.73
N ASN A 203 -10.65 -21.03 -2.25
CA ASN A 203 -9.83 -22.21 -2.01
C ASN A 203 -9.02 -22.09 -0.71
N THR A 204 -8.48 -23.22 -0.26
CA THR A 204 -7.71 -23.31 0.98
C THR A 204 -6.37 -22.58 0.93
N GLU A 205 -5.78 -22.45 -0.26
CA GLU A 205 -4.50 -21.79 -0.49
C GLU A 205 -4.61 -20.26 -0.46
N GLN A 206 -5.84 -19.72 -0.41
CA GLN A 206 -6.14 -18.29 -0.57
C GLN A 206 -5.58 -17.71 -1.89
N SER A 207 -5.20 -18.55 -2.85
CA SER A 207 -4.81 -18.16 -4.21
C SER A 207 -6.02 -17.72 -5.04
N GLN A 208 -7.24 -18.03 -4.60
CA GLN A 208 -8.47 -17.52 -5.21
C GLN A 208 -9.39 -16.86 -4.17
N ALA A 209 -9.87 -15.66 -4.48
CA ALA A 209 -10.79 -14.89 -3.64
C ALA A 209 -11.88 -14.19 -4.45
N THR A 210 -12.97 -13.81 -3.81
CA THR A 210 -14.03 -12.99 -4.40
C THR A 210 -14.52 -11.92 -3.44
N VAL A 211 -14.84 -10.75 -3.98
CA VAL A 211 -15.42 -9.62 -3.27
C VAL A 211 -16.53 -8.99 -4.12
N LYS A 212 -17.49 -8.34 -3.47
CA LYS A 212 -18.57 -7.60 -4.13
C LYS A 212 -18.72 -6.24 -3.49
N LEU A 213 -19.11 -5.24 -4.27
CA LEU A 213 -19.57 -3.98 -3.71
C LEU A 213 -20.90 -4.21 -2.95
N ALA A 214 -21.12 -3.46 -1.87
CA ALA A 214 -22.34 -3.56 -1.08
C ALA A 214 -23.60 -3.23 -1.91
N ALA A 215 -24.78 -3.73 -1.51
CA ALA A 215 -26.01 -3.47 -2.25
C ALA A 215 -26.37 -1.97 -2.28
N GLY A 216 -26.88 -1.50 -3.42
CA GLY A 216 -27.41 -0.14 -3.57
C GLY A 216 -26.40 0.94 -3.98
N HIS A 217 -25.18 0.55 -4.37
CA HIS A 217 -24.21 1.51 -4.91
C HIS A 217 -24.69 2.13 -6.22
N LYS A 218 -24.40 3.43 -6.36
CA LYS A 218 -24.55 4.18 -7.61
C LYS A 218 -23.20 4.29 -8.28
N PHE A 219 -23.18 4.37 -9.61
CA PHE A 219 -21.95 4.59 -10.36
C PHE A 219 -21.69 6.10 -10.51
N ASP A 220 -21.44 6.76 -9.37
CA ASP A 220 -21.34 8.23 -9.25
C ASP A 220 -19.90 8.73 -8.99
N LYS A 221 -18.93 7.83 -9.00
CA LYS A 221 -17.48 8.07 -8.87
C LYS A 221 -16.71 6.83 -9.35
N ASP A 222 -15.42 6.97 -9.62
CA ASP A 222 -14.59 5.85 -10.05
C ASP A 222 -14.55 4.77 -8.94
N VAL A 223 -14.64 3.49 -9.31
CA VAL A 223 -14.49 2.37 -8.37
C VAL A 223 -13.04 1.93 -8.40
N GLU A 224 -12.36 2.09 -7.28
CA GLU A 224 -10.97 1.68 -7.11
C GLU A 224 -10.88 0.44 -6.23
N LEU A 225 -10.07 -0.52 -6.65
CA LEU A 225 -9.65 -1.65 -5.84
C LEU A 225 -8.13 -1.68 -5.68
N LEU A 226 -7.66 -1.90 -4.46
CA LEU A 226 -6.26 -2.22 -4.18
C LEU A 226 -6.19 -3.69 -3.76
N ILE A 227 -5.47 -4.49 -4.54
CA ILE A 227 -5.34 -5.94 -4.37
C ILE A 227 -3.92 -6.23 -3.92
N TYR A 228 -3.79 -6.86 -2.76
CA TYR A 228 -2.48 -7.18 -2.18
C TYR A 228 -2.24 -8.68 -2.25
N TYR A 229 -1.07 -9.04 -2.76
CA TYR A 229 -0.55 -10.41 -2.73
C TYR A 229 0.54 -10.51 -1.68
N LYS A 230 0.69 -11.70 -1.12
CA LYS A 230 1.94 -12.06 -0.45
C LYS A 230 3.07 -12.05 -1.47
N ASP A 231 4.17 -11.36 -1.16
CA ASP A 231 5.40 -11.32 -1.96
C ASP A 231 5.19 -10.78 -3.38
N ALA A 232 4.45 -9.67 -3.48
CA ALA A 232 4.07 -9.05 -4.75
C ALA A 232 5.27 -8.65 -5.64
N HIS A 233 6.44 -8.42 -5.04
CA HIS A 233 7.66 -7.95 -5.70
C HIS A 233 8.60 -9.03 -6.22
N GLN A 234 8.17 -10.29 -6.28
CA GLN A 234 8.96 -11.33 -6.95
C GLN A 234 8.76 -11.27 -8.46
N PRO A 235 9.83 -11.39 -9.28
CA PRO A 235 9.69 -11.51 -10.71
C PRO A 235 8.86 -12.75 -11.09
N THR A 236 7.92 -12.61 -12.02
CA THR A 236 7.03 -13.71 -12.46
C THR A 236 7.03 -13.87 -13.97
N ALA A 237 6.69 -15.06 -14.43
CA ALA A 237 6.46 -15.35 -15.83
C ALA A 237 5.16 -16.13 -15.99
N VAL A 238 4.29 -15.65 -16.87
CA VAL A 238 3.04 -16.33 -17.23
C VAL A 238 3.13 -16.73 -18.69
N VAL A 239 3.20 -18.04 -18.95
CA VAL A 239 3.14 -18.59 -20.30
C VAL A 239 1.69 -18.95 -20.62
N GLU A 240 1.17 -18.42 -21.71
CA GLU A 240 -0.19 -18.59 -22.18
C GLU A 240 -0.20 -19.43 -23.46
N ALA A 241 -1.11 -20.42 -23.56
CA ALA A 241 -1.20 -21.28 -24.73
C ALA A 241 -1.87 -20.54 -25.90
N GLY A 242 -1.36 -20.77 -27.12
CA GLY A 242 -2.01 -20.29 -28.34
C GLY A 242 -3.37 -20.95 -28.57
N GLN A 243 -4.22 -20.27 -29.34
CA GLN A 243 -5.53 -20.74 -29.75
C GLN A 243 -5.41 -21.87 -30.79
N THR A 244 -6.01 -23.02 -30.51
CA THR A 244 -5.91 -24.23 -31.35
C THR A 244 -6.47 -24.05 -32.76
N SER A 245 -7.44 -23.16 -32.95
CA SER A 245 -8.00 -22.83 -34.27
C SER A 245 -7.17 -21.82 -35.07
N ALA A 246 -6.19 -21.15 -34.44
CA ALA A 246 -5.32 -20.21 -35.11
C ALA A 246 -4.15 -20.93 -35.81
N LYS A 247 -3.64 -20.31 -36.88
CA LYS A 247 -2.53 -20.88 -37.66
C LYS A 247 -1.23 -20.85 -36.83
N PRO A 248 -0.48 -21.96 -36.74
CA PRO A 248 0.84 -21.97 -36.11
C PRO A 248 1.80 -20.98 -36.77
N GLY A 249 2.69 -20.35 -35.99
CA GLY A 249 3.58 -19.29 -36.45
C GLY A 249 2.99 -17.88 -36.38
N THR A 250 1.72 -17.74 -35.97
CA THR A 250 1.06 -16.44 -35.77
C THR A 250 0.93 -16.13 -34.28
N LEU A 251 0.75 -14.85 -33.94
CA LEU A 251 0.65 -14.41 -32.54
C LEU A 251 -0.40 -15.21 -31.76
N MET A 252 -1.58 -15.45 -32.36
CA MET A 252 -2.66 -16.18 -31.71
C MET A 252 -2.50 -17.71 -31.75
N GLY A 253 -1.62 -18.25 -32.60
CA GLY A 253 -1.41 -19.70 -32.73
C GLY A 253 -0.28 -20.24 -31.86
N ASP A 254 0.69 -19.39 -31.54
CA ASP A 254 1.87 -19.77 -30.75
C ASP A 254 1.74 -19.31 -29.30
N PRO A 255 2.42 -19.97 -28.33
CA PRO A 255 2.41 -19.51 -26.95
C PRO A 255 3.02 -18.11 -26.77
N VAL A 256 2.47 -17.34 -25.84
CA VAL A 256 2.97 -16.02 -25.45
C VAL A 256 3.37 -16.03 -23.98
N VAL A 257 4.50 -15.41 -23.65
CA VAL A 257 4.94 -15.21 -22.27
C VAL A 257 4.83 -13.74 -21.88
N MET A 258 4.28 -13.48 -20.69
CA MET A 258 4.35 -12.21 -19.98
C MET A 258 5.36 -12.33 -18.84
N LEU A 259 6.39 -11.50 -18.84
CA LEU A 259 7.38 -11.41 -17.78
C LEU A 259 7.13 -10.14 -16.96
N SER A 260 7.02 -10.31 -15.63
CA SER A 260 7.02 -9.23 -14.66
C SER A 260 8.38 -9.19 -13.98
N LEU A 261 9.09 -8.07 -14.07
CA LEU A 261 10.43 -7.90 -13.52
C LEU A 261 10.42 -6.78 -12.49
N TYR A 262 11.10 -7.00 -11.37
CA TYR A 262 11.35 -6.00 -10.34
C TYR A 262 12.87 -5.79 -10.23
N PRO A 263 13.41 -4.68 -10.76
CA PRO A 263 14.83 -4.38 -10.62
C PRO A 263 15.14 -4.06 -9.15
N GLU A 264 16.27 -4.57 -8.65
CA GLU A 264 16.75 -4.31 -7.29
C GLU A 264 18.10 -3.60 -7.36
N PHE A 265 18.18 -2.39 -6.82
CA PHE A 265 19.36 -1.55 -6.85
C PHE A 265 20.19 -1.69 -5.56
N PRO A 266 21.52 -1.77 -5.66
CA PRO A 266 22.39 -1.84 -4.47
C PRO A 266 22.21 -0.63 -3.55
N GLN A 267 22.07 -0.88 -2.25
CA GLN A 267 21.79 0.16 -1.25
C GLN A 267 22.89 1.23 -1.15
N ALA A 268 24.15 0.87 -1.47
CA ALA A 268 25.28 1.81 -1.52
C ALA A 268 25.17 2.87 -2.63
N VAL A 269 24.45 2.58 -3.71
CA VAL A 269 24.21 3.54 -4.80
C VAL A 269 22.99 4.41 -4.48
N MET A 270 22.00 3.83 -3.81
CA MET A 270 20.78 4.53 -3.37
C MET A 270 21.02 5.54 -2.23
N SER A 271 22.08 5.36 -1.43
CA SER A 271 22.44 6.30 -0.35
C SER A 271 23.09 7.59 -0.84
N SER A 272 23.50 7.65 -2.11
CA SER A 272 24.03 8.84 -2.79
C SER A 272 22.98 9.41 -3.74
N LEU A 273 21.88 9.95 -3.19
CA LEU A 273 20.91 10.72 -3.98
C LEU A 273 21.62 11.85 -4.73
N ALA A 274 21.23 12.10 -5.99
CA ALA A 274 21.87 13.13 -6.79
C ALA A 274 21.71 14.50 -6.12
N SER A 275 22.82 15.23 -5.94
CA SER A 275 22.84 16.62 -5.48
C SER A 275 22.71 17.62 -6.64
N CYS A 276 22.41 17.14 -7.85
CA CYS A 276 22.31 17.92 -9.08
C CYS A 276 21.09 17.46 -9.91
N GLY A 277 20.42 18.43 -10.55
CA GLY A 277 19.26 18.26 -11.40
C GLY A 277 18.67 19.62 -11.80
N GLU A 278 18.04 19.68 -12.98
CA GLU A 278 17.22 20.83 -13.41
C GLU A 278 15.75 20.47 -13.25
N PHE A 279 15.05 21.04 -12.27
CA PHE A 279 13.65 20.74 -11.95
C PHE A 279 12.70 21.75 -12.59
N VAL A 280 11.95 21.30 -13.60
CA VAL A 280 10.95 22.13 -14.29
C VAL A 280 9.56 21.67 -13.88
N PHE A 281 8.81 22.53 -13.20
CA PHE A 281 7.43 22.24 -12.80
C PHE A 281 6.48 22.91 -13.78
N LEU A 282 5.62 22.15 -14.46
CA LEU A 282 4.60 22.63 -15.39
C LEU A 282 3.21 22.41 -14.76
N LEU A 283 2.58 23.51 -14.37
CA LEU A 283 1.32 23.51 -13.62
C LEU A 283 0.14 23.96 -14.48
N ASP A 284 -0.90 23.14 -14.55
CA ASP A 284 -2.17 23.50 -15.15
C ASP A 284 -2.92 24.51 -14.27
N ARG A 285 -3.32 25.64 -14.87
CA ARG A 285 -4.15 26.70 -14.28
C ARG A 285 -5.40 26.95 -15.12
N SER A 286 -5.86 25.95 -15.86
CA SER A 286 -7.13 25.98 -16.58
C SER A 286 -8.32 26.03 -15.62
N GLY A 287 -9.48 26.50 -16.09
CA GLY A 287 -10.67 26.65 -15.26
C GLY A 287 -11.22 25.34 -14.69
N SER A 288 -10.84 24.18 -15.22
CA SER A 288 -11.21 22.86 -14.67
C SER A 288 -10.45 22.55 -13.37
N MET A 289 -9.31 23.20 -13.14
CA MET A 289 -8.54 23.09 -11.90
C MET A 289 -9.19 23.79 -10.68
N GLY A 290 -10.21 24.63 -10.90
CA GLY A 290 -11.01 25.24 -9.83
C GLY A 290 -12.00 24.29 -9.13
N VAL A 291 -12.19 23.08 -9.66
CA VAL A 291 -13.12 22.05 -9.18
C VAL A 291 -12.58 21.38 -7.89
N PRO A 292 -13.40 20.85 -6.96
CA PRO A 292 -12.90 20.12 -5.79
C PRO A 292 -12.25 18.80 -6.20
N LEU A 293 -11.34 18.29 -5.37
CA LEU A 293 -10.79 16.94 -5.51
C LEU A 293 -11.85 15.85 -5.34
N ASN A 294 -12.84 16.04 -4.46
CA ASN A 294 -13.95 15.10 -4.23
C ASN A 294 -15.25 15.79 -3.79
N ASN A 295 -16.35 15.05 -3.78
CA ASN A 295 -17.69 15.54 -3.44
C ASN A 295 -17.95 15.73 -1.93
N ASN A 296 -16.94 15.58 -1.07
CA ASN A 296 -17.12 15.72 0.37
C ASN A 296 -17.14 17.20 0.78
N GLU A 297 -17.95 17.55 1.78
CA GLU A 297 -17.99 18.90 2.33
C GLU A 297 -16.60 19.30 2.87
N GLY A 298 -16.08 20.44 2.39
CA GLY A 298 -14.75 20.94 2.78
C GLY A 298 -13.57 20.34 2.01
N SER A 299 -13.77 19.82 0.79
CA SER A 299 -12.69 19.36 -0.09
C SER A 299 -11.88 20.52 -0.69
N GLN A 300 -10.56 20.38 -0.77
CA GLN A 300 -9.67 21.36 -1.42
C GLN A 300 -9.87 21.36 -2.95
N THR A 301 -9.70 22.51 -3.61
CA THR A 301 -9.69 22.59 -5.08
C THR A 301 -8.46 21.91 -5.68
N ARG A 302 -8.55 21.43 -6.93
CA ARG A 302 -7.42 20.80 -7.63
C ARG A 302 -6.22 21.76 -7.70
N ILE A 303 -6.44 23.03 -8.05
CA ILE A 303 -5.41 24.07 -8.08
C ILE A 303 -4.82 24.34 -6.68
N GLY A 304 -5.67 24.37 -5.65
CA GLY A 304 -5.23 24.57 -4.28
C GLY A 304 -4.28 23.45 -3.83
N SER A 305 -4.63 22.20 -4.14
CA SER A 305 -3.82 21.04 -3.79
C SER A 305 -2.52 21.00 -4.59
N ALA A 306 -2.57 21.34 -5.87
CA ALA A 306 -1.38 21.43 -6.72
C ALA A 306 -0.42 22.52 -6.24
N ARG A 307 -0.93 23.67 -5.77
CA ARG A 307 -0.13 24.75 -5.17
C ARG A 307 0.57 24.32 -3.88
N ASP A 308 -0.16 23.69 -2.96
CA ASP A 308 0.41 23.22 -1.68
C ASP A 308 1.46 22.10 -1.90
N THR A 309 1.26 21.30 -2.94
CA THR A 309 2.21 20.28 -3.39
C THR A 309 3.47 20.90 -4.03
N LEU A 310 3.31 21.91 -4.88
CA LEU A 310 4.42 22.64 -5.47
C LEU A 310 5.26 23.34 -4.40
N LEU A 311 4.62 23.90 -3.37
CA LEU A 311 5.30 24.43 -2.18
C LEU A 311 6.19 23.35 -1.52
N LEU A 312 5.65 22.15 -1.29
CA LEU A 312 6.40 21.05 -0.70
C LEU A 312 7.61 20.64 -1.56
N LEU A 313 7.42 20.53 -2.88
CA LEU A 313 8.48 20.22 -3.83
C LEU A 313 9.60 21.27 -3.77
N LEU A 314 9.26 22.55 -3.87
CA LEU A 314 10.23 23.66 -3.86
C LEU A 314 11.06 23.68 -2.57
N LYS A 315 10.48 23.34 -1.42
CA LYS A 315 11.23 23.25 -0.17
C LYS A 315 12.14 22.02 -0.12
N SER A 316 11.75 20.96 -0.81
CA SER A 316 12.45 19.66 -0.84
C SER A 316 13.57 19.53 -1.88
N ILE A 317 13.70 20.49 -2.81
CA ILE A 317 14.81 20.51 -3.79
C ILE A 317 16.16 20.62 -3.05
N PRO A 318 17.16 19.78 -3.39
CA PRO A 318 18.52 19.89 -2.84
C PRO A 318 19.23 21.18 -3.26
N MET A 319 20.17 21.65 -2.42
CA MET A 319 21.08 22.75 -2.79
C MET A 319 21.97 22.35 -3.97
N GLY A 320 22.29 23.29 -4.87
CA GLY A 320 23.11 23.06 -6.07
C GLY A 320 22.32 22.58 -7.31
N CYS A 321 21.01 22.39 -7.16
CA CYS A 321 20.10 22.11 -8.26
C CYS A 321 19.63 23.40 -8.93
N TYR A 322 19.04 23.28 -10.12
CA TYR A 322 18.39 24.36 -10.85
C TYR A 322 16.90 24.12 -10.91
N PHE A 323 16.09 25.17 -11.02
CA PHE A 323 14.65 25.01 -11.16
C PHE A 323 13.97 26.13 -11.95
N ASN A 324 12.78 25.82 -12.46
CA ASN A 324 11.85 26.80 -13.01
C ASN A 324 10.41 26.31 -12.84
N ILE A 325 9.46 27.23 -12.88
CA ILE A 325 8.03 26.95 -12.78
C ILE A 325 7.34 27.58 -13.98
N TYR A 326 6.63 26.75 -14.71
CA TYR A 326 5.77 27.09 -15.81
C TYR A 326 4.32 26.89 -15.38
N SER A 327 3.44 27.71 -15.92
CA SER A 327 2.01 27.50 -15.84
C SER A 327 1.40 27.54 -17.22
N PHE A 328 0.33 26.77 -17.43
CA PHE A 328 -0.38 26.76 -18.71
C PHE A 328 -1.90 26.79 -18.51
N GLY A 329 -2.56 27.39 -19.49
CA GLY A 329 -4.00 27.36 -19.71
C GLY A 329 -4.27 27.60 -21.19
N SER A 330 -5.04 28.62 -21.58
CA SER A 330 -5.10 29.12 -22.98
C SER A 330 -3.80 29.77 -23.45
N SER A 331 -2.98 30.23 -22.52
CA SER A 331 -1.61 30.72 -22.74
C SER A 331 -0.68 30.10 -21.70
N TYR A 332 0.62 30.27 -21.85
CA TYR A 332 1.59 29.82 -20.85
C TYR A 332 2.40 30.97 -20.27
N GLU A 333 2.83 30.78 -19.03
CA GLU A 333 3.66 31.72 -18.27
C GLU A 333 4.84 30.97 -17.64
N HIS A 334 5.90 31.69 -17.28
CA HIS A 334 7.02 31.15 -16.52
C HIS A 334 7.48 32.14 -15.45
N ILE A 335 7.96 31.63 -14.32
CA ILE A 335 8.46 32.47 -13.23
C ILE A 335 9.80 33.11 -13.60
N PHE A 336 10.70 32.33 -14.23
CA PHE A 336 12.02 32.78 -14.66
C PHE A 336 12.21 32.57 -16.16
N PRO A 337 12.88 33.48 -16.88
CA PRO A 337 13.12 33.32 -18.32
C PRO A 337 13.91 32.04 -18.68
N LYS A 338 14.78 31.61 -17.78
CA LYS A 338 15.54 30.35 -17.84
C LYS A 338 15.60 29.75 -16.44
N SER A 339 15.86 28.45 -16.34
CA SER A 339 16.07 27.79 -15.05
C SER A 339 17.20 28.46 -14.28
N VAL A 340 16.95 28.75 -13.00
CA VAL A 340 17.87 29.46 -12.11
C VAL A 340 18.37 28.51 -11.04
N GLU A 341 19.56 28.79 -10.49
CA GLU A 341 20.09 28.03 -9.36
C GLU A 341 19.16 28.15 -8.15
N TYR A 342 18.96 27.03 -7.46
CA TYR A 342 18.16 26.96 -6.26
C TYR A 342 18.89 27.62 -5.08
N SER A 343 18.34 28.74 -4.60
CA SER A 343 18.88 29.55 -3.51
C SER A 343 17.73 30.14 -2.68
N GLU A 344 18.03 30.75 -1.52
CA GLU A 344 17.01 31.43 -0.69
C GLU A 344 16.25 32.48 -1.51
N LYS A 345 16.97 33.35 -2.21
CA LYS A 345 16.40 34.45 -2.97
C LYS A 345 15.48 33.95 -4.10
N THR A 346 15.96 32.98 -4.89
CA THR A 346 15.20 32.44 -6.02
C THR A 346 14.00 31.62 -5.55
N MET A 347 14.15 30.86 -4.44
CA MET A 347 13.03 30.14 -3.81
C MET A 347 11.97 31.11 -3.28
N GLU A 348 12.33 32.15 -2.52
CA GLU A 348 11.37 33.14 -2.00
C GLU A 348 10.62 33.87 -3.13
N GLU A 349 11.33 34.25 -4.21
CA GLU A 349 10.72 34.85 -5.39
C GLU A 349 9.69 33.92 -6.03
N ALA A 350 10.02 32.64 -6.18
CA ALA A 350 9.11 31.65 -6.74
C ALA A 350 7.90 31.41 -5.83
N LEU A 351 8.11 31.24 -4.52
CA LEU A 351 7.05 31.01 -3.54
C LEU A 351 6.03 32.14 -3.51
N LYS A 352 6.49 33.39 -3.56
CA LYS A 352 5.60 34.55 -3.61
C LYS A 352 4.66 34.53 -4.83
N LYS A 353 5.14 34.06 -5.99
CA LYS A 353 4.29 33.90 -7.18
C LYS A 353 3.37 32.68 -7.05
N VAL A 354 3.87 31.56 -6.53
CA VAL A 354 3.09 30.32 -6.34
C VAL A 354 1.92 30.52 -5.39
N GLU A 355 2.09 31.27 -4.29
CA GLU A 355 1.02 31.55 -3.34
C GLU A 355 -0.21 32.23 -3.98
N GLY A 356 0.03 33.07 -5.00
CA GLY A 356 -1.01 33.79 -5.74
C GLY A 356 -1.54 33.06 -6.98
N MET A 357 -1.16 31.81 -7.24
CA MET A 357 -1.67 31.05 -8.38
C MET A 357 -3.14 30.64 -8.18
N GLU A 358 -3.96 30.94 -9.18
CA GLU A 358 -5.38 30.58 -9.29
C GLU A 358 -5.66 29.89 -10.65
N ASP A 359 -6.87 29.39 -10.88
CA ASP A 359 -7.35 28.73 -12.11
C ASP A 359 -7.81 29.75 -13.19
N ASP A 360 -6.99 30.77 -13.43
CA ASP A 360 -7.32 31.97 -14.21
C ASP A 360 -6.73 31.98 -15.63
N LEU A 361 -6.05 30.92 -16.08
CA LEU A 361 -5.44 30.88 -17.41
C LEU A 361 -6.38 30.37 -18.52
N GLY A 362 -7.64 30.02 -18.21
CA GLY A 362 -8.65 29.68 -19.23
C GLY A 362 -8.63 28.21 -19.67
N GLY A 363 -8.32 27.95 -20.94
CA GLY A 363 -8.30 26.61 -21.57
C GLY A 363 -7.12 25.74 -21.15
N THR A 364 -6.80 24.68 -21.90
CA THR A 364 -5.81 23.65 -21.49
C THR A 364 -4.78 23.37 -22.61
N GLU A 365 -4.09 24.40 -23.09
CA GLU A 365 -3.10 24.37 -24.18
C GLU A 365 -1.68 24.04 -23.68
N ILE A 366 -1.42 22.77 -23.38
CA ILE A 366 -0.12 22.32 -22.84
C ILE A 366 1.02 22.32 -23.86
N LEU A 367 0.70 22.17 -25.15
CA LEU A 367 1.68 21.90 -26.21
C LEU A 367 2.69 23.05 -26.38
N GLU A 368 2.21 24.30 -26.37
CA GLU A 368 3.08 25.48 -26.55
C GLU A 368 4.03 25.68 -25.36
N ALA A 369 3.55 25.40 -24.14
CA ALA A 369 4.40 25.43 -22.95
C ALA A 369 5.54 24.41 -23.05
N LEU A 370 5.24 23.17 -23.48
CA LEU A 370 6.23 22.12 -23.68
C LEU A 370 7.23 22.46 -24.80
N LYS A 371 6.76 22.97 -25.94
CA LYS A 371 7.64 23.45 -27.03
C LYS A 371 8.63 24.49 -26.52
N HIS A 372 8.14 25.46 -25.72
CA HIS A 372 9.00 26.46 -25.12
C HIS A 372 10.01 25.85 -24.15
N ILE A 373 9.60 24.95 -23.26
CA ILE A 373 10.49 24.25 -22.32
C ILE A 373 11.60 23.51 -23.07
N TYR A 374 11.26 22.75 -24.11
CA TYR A 374 12.25 21.99 -24.89
C TYR A 374 13.14 22.87 -25.77
N SER A 375 12.70 24.08 -26.12
CA SER A 375 13.56 25.07 -26.80
C SER A 375 14.68 25.62 -25.89
N GLN A 376 14.54 25.51 -24.57
CA GLN A 376 15.56 25.97 -23.62
C GLN A 376 16.72 24.97 -23.56
N ALA A 377 17.95 25.48 -23.72
CA ALA A 377 19.17 24.68 -23.60
C ALA A 377 19.24 23.96 -22.24
N CYS A 378 19.59 22.66 -22.27
CA CYS A 378 19.84 21.89 -21.06
C CYS A 378 21.10 22.41 -20.34
N ILE A 379 21.06 22.40 -19.01
CA ILE A 379 22.20 22.81 -18.20
C ILE A 379 23.20 21.65 -18.13
N PRO A 380 24.49 21.86 -18.45
CA PRO A 380 25.49 20.78 -18.42
C PRO A 380 25.56 20.08 -17.06
N ASN A 381 25.61 18.75 -17.06
CA ASN A 381 25.66 17.89 -15.86
C ASN A 381 24.48 18.06 -14.89
N GLN A 382 23.37 18.65 -15.33
CA GLN A 382 22.16 18.86 -14.53
C GLN A 382 20.98 18.22 -15.28
N PRO A 383 20.69 16.92 -15.04
CA PRO A 383 19.65 16.22 -15.80
C PRO A 383 18.29 16.85 -15.55
N ARG A 384 17.57 17.18 -16.63
CA ARG A 384 16.27 17.84 -16.56
C ARG A 384 15.18 16.87 -16.09
N GLN A 385 14.47 17.26 -15.03
CA GLN A 385 13.32 16.56 -14.48
C GLN A 385 12.08 17.44 -14.70
N LEU A 386 11.16 17.01 -15.56
CA LEU A 386 9.91 17.71 -15.86
C LEU A 386 8.78 17.11 -15.00
N PHE A 387 8.09 17.94 -14.23
CA PHE A 387 6.95 17.56 -13.41
C PHE A 387 5.68 18.22 -13.96
N VAL A 388 4.73 17.45 -14.48
CA VAL A 388 3.51 17.96 -15.13
C VAL A 388 2.29 17.70 -14.24
N PHE A 389 1.60 18.76 -13.83
CA PHE A 389 0.38 18.68 -13.01
C PHE A 389 -0.81 19.14 -13.83
N THR A 390 -1.78 18.25 -14.07
CA THR A 390 -2.99 18.57 -14.87
C THR A 390 -4.15 17.67 -14.46
N ASP A 391 -5.38 18.12 -14.65
CA ASP A 391 -6.57 17.27 -14.55
C ASP A 391 -6.90 16.53 -15.86
N GLY A 392 -6.03 16.66 -16.87
CA GLY A 392 -6.01 15.82 -18.06
C GLY A 392 -7.12 16.13 -19.06
N GLU A 393 -7.74 17.31 -19.01
CA GLU A 393 -8.71 17.77 -20.01
C GLU A 393 -8.03 18.18 -21.34
N VAL A 394 -6.97 17.51 -21.82
CA VAL A 394 -6.28 17.84 -23.09
C VAL A 394 -6.87 17.03 -24.26
N GLY A 395 -7.19 17.70 -25.38
CA GLY A 395 -7.76 17.08 -26.57
C GLY A 395 -6.76 16.54 -27.60
N ASN A 396 -5.57 17.16 -27.72
CA ASN A 396 -4.52 16.76 -28.65
C ASN A 396 -3.45 15.84 -28.01
N THR A 397 -3.93 14.82 -27.28
CA THR A 397 -3.10 13.91 -26.46
C THR A 397 -1.91 13.30 -27.22
N LYS A 398 -2.14 12.84 -28.46
CA LYS A 398 -1.10 12.20 -29.28
C LYS A 398 0.06 13.14 -29.64
N GLU A 399 -0.25 14.36 -30.08
CA GLU A 399 0.75 15.37 -30.42
C GLU A 399 1.64 15.71 -29.23
N VAL A 400 1.02 15.84 -28.05
CA VAL A 400 1.71 16.13 -26.79
C VAL A 400 2.67 14.99 -26.41
N ILE A 401 2.20 13.74 -26.47
CA ILE A 401 3.04 12.56 -26.18
C ILE A 401 4.21 12.45 -27.17
N ASN A 402 3.96 12.67 -28.47
CA ASN A 402 5.00 12.63 -29.50
C ASN A 402 6.07 13.72 -29.27
N LEU A 403 5.68 14.92 -28.85
CA LEU A 403 6.63 15.97 -28.51
C LEU A 403 7.52 15.58 -27.33
N VAL A 404 6.95 14.99 -26.28
CA VAL A 404 7.71 14.49 -25.12
C VAL A 404 8.68 13.39 -25.55
N LYS A 405 8.21 12.41 -26.33
CA LYS A 405 9.02 11.31 -26.85
C LYS A 405 10.23 11.79 -27.65
N LYS A 406 10.03 12.75 -28.56
CA LYS A 406 11.10 13.37 -29.39
C LYS A 406 12.20 13.99 -28.53
N ASN A 407 11.89 14.43 -27.32
CA ASN A 407 12.82 15.06 -26.38
C ASN A 407 13.23 14.13 -25.22
N SER A 408 12.90 12.84 -25.26
CA SER A 408 13.16 11.87 -24.17
C SER A 408 14.64 11.71 -23.81
N GLY A 409 15.56 11.98 -24.74
CA GLY A 409 17.00 11.95 -24.48
C GLY A 409 17.51 13.12 -23.61
N SER A 410 16.70 14.16 -23.39
CA SER A 410 17.12 15.38 -22.69
C SER A 410 16.36 15.65 -21.39
N HIS A 411 15.44 14.77 -20.97
CA HIS A 411 14.69 14.94 -19.72
C HIS A 411 14.08 13.63 -19.21
N ARG A 412 13.64 13.60 -17.95
CA ARG A 412 12.65 12.64 -17.42
C ARG A 412 11.33 13.34 -17.12
N CYS A 413 10.19 12.76 -17.51
CA CYS A 413 8.87 13.36 -17.31
C CYS A 413 8.04 12.62 -16.24
N PHE A 414 7.67 13.30 -15.17
CA PHE A 414 6.78 12.83 -14.11
C PHE A 414 5.44 13.53 -14.25
N SER A 415 4.36 12.78 -14.46
CA SER A 415 3.03 13.33 -14.74
C SER A 415 2.03 13.00 -13.63
N PHE A 416 1.20 13.97 -13.28
CA PHE A 416 0.21 13.88 -12.21
C PHE A 416 -1.17 14.21 -12.76
N GLY A 417 -2.03 13.19 -12.82
CA GLY A 417 -3.45 13.33 -13.16
C GLY A 417 -4.25 13.69 -11.91
N ILE A 418 -4.79 14.91 -11.84
CA ILE A 418 -5.46 15.43 -10.65
C ILE A 418 -6.98 15.38 -10.80
N GLY A 419 -7.65 14.68 -9.89
CA GLY A 419 -9.10 14.55 -9.84
C GLY A 419 -9.64 13.35 -10.61
N GLU A 420 -10.90 13.01 -10.33
CA GLU A 420 -11.66 11.98 -11.04
C GLU A 420 -11.73 12.28 -12.55
N GLY A 421 -11.60 11.26 -13.40
CA GLY A 421 -11.71 11.38 -14.87
C GLY A 421 -10.49 11.98 -15.59
N ALA A 422 -9.35 12.15 -14.90
CA ALA A 422 -8.10 12.56 -15.53
C ALA A 422 -7.68 11.58 -16.66
N SER A 423 -7.15 12.11 -17.77
CA SER A 423 -6.82 11.27 -18.93
C SER A 423 -5.72 10.27 -18.62
N SER A 424 -6.09 8.98 -18.60
CA SER A 424 -5.10 7.92 -18.41
C SER A 424 -4.14 7.85 -19.59
N ALA A 425 -4.63 8.13 -20.80
CA ALA A 425 -3.83 8.19 -22.01
C ALA A 425 -2.73 9.25 -21.93
N LEU A 426 -3.09 10.50 -21.60
CA LEU A 426 -2.15 11.60 -21.50
C LEU A 426 -1.15 11.38 -20.38
N ILE A 427 -1.63 11.09 -19.17
CA ILE A 427 -0.78 11.01 -17.99
C ILE A 427 0.19 9.84 -18.10
N ASN A 428 -0.27 8.64 -18.45
CA ASN A 428 0.63 7.50 -18.65
C ASN A 428 1.56 7.72 -19.85
N GLY A 429 1.05 8.29 -20.95
CA GLY A 429 1.83 8.57 -22.15
C GLY A 429 2.99 9.54 -21.91
N LEU A 430 2.73 10.66 -21.23
CA LEU A 430 3.76 11.63 -20.85
C LEU A 430 4.89 10.99 -20.04
N ALA A 431 4.54 10.21 -19.01
CA ALA A 431 5.52 9.57 -18.15
C ALA A 431 6.32 8.47 -18.88
N LYS A 432 5.62 7.60 -19.60
CA LYS A 432 6.22 6.46 -20.29
C LYS A 432 7.20 6.91 -21.38
N GLU A 433 6.76 7.82 -22.25
CA GLU A 433 7.60 8.29 -23.36
C GLU A 433 8.65 9.29 -22.91
N GLY A 434 8.42 9.98 -21.80
CA GLY A 434 9.40 10.86 -21.16
C GLY A 434 10.32 10.14 -20.16
N GLY A 435 10.27 8.81 -20.03
CA GLY A 435 11.15 8.06 -19.12
C GLY A 435 11.03 8.41 -17.63
N GLY A 436 9.84 8.80 -17.17
CA GLY A 436 9.55 9.03 -15.76
C GLY A 436 8.38 8.19 -15.26
N TYR A 437 7.58 8.75 -14.36
CA TYR A 437 6.53 8.00 -13.65
C TYR A 437 5.21 8.78 -13.60
N ALA A 438 4.11 8.07 -13.83
CA ALA A 438 2.76 8.61 -13.82
C ALA A 438 2.08 8.33 -12.49
N GLN A 439 1.35 9.31 -11.97
CA GLN A 439 0.54 9.15 -10.77
C GLN A 439 -0.82 9.82 -10.94
N PHE A 440 -1.86 9.20 -10.39
CA PHE A 440 -3.21 9.74 -10.35
C PHE A 440 -3.56 10.12 -8.92
N ILE A 441 -4.20 11.27 -8.72
CA ILE A 441 -4.66 11.77 -7.43
C ILE A 441 -6.18 11.86 -7.47
N THR A 442 -6.87 10.88 -6.90
CA THR A 442 -8.33 10.71 -6.98
C THR A 442 -8.95 10.61 -5.58
N GLY A 443 -10.26 10.86 -5.45
CA GLY A 443 -11.01 10.65 -4.22
C GLY A 443 -10.40 11.31 -2.97
N ILE A 444 -10.00 10.48 -2.01
CA ILE A 444 -9.42 10.90 -0.72
C ILE A 444 -7.89 10.91 -0.71
N ASP A 445 -7.26 10.69 -1.87
CA ASP A 445 -5.81 10.61 -1.99
C ASP A 445 -5.14 11.89 -1.53
N ARG A 446 -4.05 11.73 -0.78
CA ARG A 446 -3.14 12.83 -0.49
C ARG A 446 -2.15 12.95 -1.65
N MET A 447 -2.04 14.15 -2.22
CA MET A 447 -1.15 14.43 -3.34
C MET A 447 0.33 14.39 -2.91
N GLN A 448 0.62 14.77 -1.67
CA GLN A 448 1.97 14.98 -1.16
C GLN A 448 2.84 13.71 -1.16
N PRO A 449 2.42 12.54 -0.61
CA PRO A 449 3.26 11.33 -0.62
C PRO A 449 3.61 10.86 -2.03
N LYS A 450 2.59 10.87 -2.91
CA LYS A 450 2.70 10.55 -4.33
C LYS A 450 3.78 11.39 -5.01
N VAL A 451 3.69 12.71 -4.86
CA VAL A 451 4.65 13.65 -5.47
C VAL A 451 6.06 13.51 -4.90
N MET A 452 6.18 13.23 -3.61
CA MET A 452 7.49 13.00 -2.98
C MET A 452 8.13 11.69 -3.46
N GLN A 453 7.34 10.66 -3.77
CA GLN A 453 7.84 9.45 -4.44
C GLN A 453 8.42 9.77 -5.83
N SER A 454 7.69 10.55 -6.65
CA SER A 454 8.19 10.99 -7.97
C SER A 454 9.45 11.86 -7.84
N LEU A 455 9.53 12.73 -6.82
CA LEU A 455 10.76 13.48 -6.52
C LEU A 455 11.92 12.54 -6.18
N ARG A 456 11.71 11.50 -5.38
CA ARG A 456 12.75 10.48 -5.12
C ARG A 456 13.20 9.77 -6.38
N PHE A 457 12.28 9.35 -7.25
CA PHE A 457 12.62 8.77 -8.57
C PHE A 457 13.41 9.75 -9.43
N SER A 458 13.07 11.03 -9.40
CA SER A 458 13.80 12.07 -10.14
C SER A 458 15.20 12.39 -9.57
N LEU A 459 15.45 12.04 -8.31
CA LEU A 459 16.76 12.16 -7.65
C LEU A 459 17.62 10.89 -7.79
N GLN A 460 17.03 9.78 -8.24
CA GLN A 460 17.77 8.56 -8.56
C GLN A 460 18.60 8.77 -9.83
N PRO A 461 19.86 8.28 -9.86
CA PRO A 461 20.65 8.23 -11.09
C PRO A 461 19.89 7.48 -12.19
N ALA A 462 20.04 7.92 -13.44
CA ALA A 462 19.44 7.22 -14.56
C ALA A 462 20.10 5.84 -14.73
N VAL A 463 19.28 4.81 -14.91
CA VAL A 463 19.75 3.49 -15.31
C VAL A 463 20.06 3.50 -16.80
N VAL A 464 21.25 3.02 -17.16
CA VAL A 464 21.74 3.00 -18.54
C VAL A 464 22.13 1.58 -18.94
N ASP A 465 22.44 1.37 -20.23
CA ASP A 465 22.90 0.09 -20.79
C ASP A 465 21.97 -1.11 -20.51
N ILE A 466 20.66 -0.86 -20.53
CA ILE A 466 19.64 -1.89 -20.29
C ILE A 466 19.63 -2.88 -21.47
N SER A 467 19.81 -4.17 -21.17
CA SER A 467 19.73 -5.23 -22.17
C SER A 467 19.04 -6.48 -21.61
N VAL A 468 18.24 -7.14 -22.45
CA VAL A 468 17.50 -8.36 -22.09
C VAL A 468 18.07 -9.52 -22.90
N LYS A 469 18.51 -10.57 -22.21
CA LYS A 469 19.05 -11.80 -22.81
C LYS A 469 18.17 -12.99 -22.48
N TRP A 470 17.87 -13.80 -23.48
CA TRP A 470 17.06 -15.01 -23.34
C TRP A 470 17.95 -16.24 -23.48
N ASP A 471 17.80 -17.17 -22.56
CA ASP A 471 18.46 -18.48 -22.55
C ASP A 471 17.38 -19.55 -22.59
N LEU A 472 17.18 -20.13 -23.77
CA LEU A 472 16.08 -21.04 -24.09
C LEU A 472 16.61 -22.40 -24.58
N PRO A 473 15.85 -23.49 -24.37
CA PRO A 473 16.19 -24.81 -24.90
C PRO A 473 16.39 -24.82 -26.42
N LYS A 474 17.26 -25.72 -26.90
CA LYS A 474 17.49 -25.92 -28.34
C LYS A 474 16.17 -26.24 -29.05
N GLY A 475 15.85 -25.48 -30.09
CA GLY A 475 14.63 -25.65 -30.89
C GLY A 475 13.49 -24.69 -30.53
N VAL A 476 13.66 -23.85 -29.51
CA VAL A 476 12.73 -22.76 -29.16
C VAL A 476 13.37 -21.41 -29.47
N SER A 477 12.61 -20.51 -30.09
CA SER A 477 12.98 -19.12 -30.35
C SER A 477 11.98 -18.16 -29.74
N VAL A 478 12.42 -16.93 -29.46
CA VAL A 478 11.60 -15.88 -28.85
C VAL A 478 11.58 -14.64 -29.73
N THR A 479 10.39 -14.05 -29.87
CA THR A 479 10.18 -12.75 -30.51
C THR A 479 9.60 -11.82 -29.46
N VAL A 480 10.35 -10.79 -29.05
CA VAL A 480 9.86 -9.79 -28.09
C VAL A 480 8.83 -8.89 -28.78
N LEU A 481 7.65 -8.76 -28.16
CA LEU A 481 6.51 -8.01 -28.69
C LEU A 481 6.42 -6.60 -28.07
N SER A 482 6.90 -6.45 -26.83
CA SER A 482 6.99 -5.16 -26.14
C SER A 482 8.12 -4.28 -26.68
N PRO A 483 8.00 -2.94 -26.58
CA PRO A 483 9.12 -2.04 -26.74
C PRO A 483 10.28 -2.35 -25.77
N PRO A 484 11.53 -1.99 -26.12
CA PRO A 484 12.66 -2.11 -25.20
C PRO A 484 12.42 -1.34 -23.90
N ILE A 485 12.86 -1.89 -22.78
CA ILE A 485 12.86 -1.17 -21.50
C ILE A 485 13.90 -0.06 -21.57
N THR A 486 13.45 1.19 -21.45
CA THR A 486 14.30 2.38 -21.50
C THR A 486 14.59 2.96 -20.12
N THR A 487 13.75 2.67 -19.12
CA THR A 487 13.85 3.22 -17.76
C THR A 487 13.50 2.19 -16.71
N LEU A 488 14.19 2.25 -15.57
CA LEU A 488 13.96 1.40 -14.41
C LEU A 488 14.01 2.26 -13.14
N PHE A 489 12.99 2.14 -12.29
CA PHE A 489 12.98 2.74 -10.96
C PHE A 489 12.96 1.65 -9.89
N GLN A 490 13.59 1.91 -8.74
CA GLN A 490 13.58 0.99 -7.61
C GLN A 490 12.14 0.74 -7.17
N GLY A 491 11.77 -0.54 -7.02
CA GLY A 491 10.42 -0.93 -6.57
C GLY A 491 9.34 -0.85 -7.66
N GLN A 492 9.66 -0.37 -8.86
CA GLN A 492 8.71 -0.35 -9.98
C GLN A 492 8.77 -1.66 -10.78
N ARG A 493 7.60 -2.18 -11.15
CA ARG A 493 7.49 -3.33 -12.07
C ARG A 493 7.78 -2.92 -13.51
N SER A 494 8.53 -3.76 -14.23
CA SER A 494 8.68 -3.71 -15.69
C SER A 494 8.06 -4.94 -16.33
N LEU A 495 7.37 -4.77 -17.46
CA LEU A 495 6.68 -5.84 -18.18
C LEU A 495 7.28 -6.10 -19.56
N ILE A 496 7.40 -7.38 -19.92
CA ILE A 496 7.83 -7.81 -21.26
C ILE A 496 6.87 -8.88 -21.76
N TYR A 497 6.27 -8.65 -22.93
CA TYR A 497 5.54 -9.65 -23.70
C TYR A 497 6.43 -10.22 -24.78
N ALA A 498 6.43 -11.54 -24.94
CA ALA A 498 7.18 -12.20 -26.00
C ALA A 498 6.45 -13.44 -26.53
N GLN A 499 6.52 -13.66 -27.84
CA GLN A 499 6.02 -14.87 -28.51
C GLN A 499 7.09 -15.95 -28.49
N LEU A 500 6.71 -17.17 -28.12
CA LEU A 500 7.57 -18.36 -28.11
C LEU A 500 7.24 -19.23 -29.33
N THR A 501 8.24 -19.57 -30.12
CA THR A 501 8.10 -20.34 -31.37
C THR A 501 8.97 -21.58 -31.33
N GLY A 502 8.57 -22.64 -32.04
CA GLY A 502 9.28 -23.91 -32.07
C GLY A 502 8.69 -25.00 -31.17
N GLN A 503 9.37 -26.13 -31.05
CA GLN A 503 8.89 -27.28 -30.27
C GLN A 503 9.78 -27.49 -29.04
N SER A 504 9.17 -27.54 -27.85
CA SER A 504 9.86 -27.89 -26.61
C SER A 504 9.32 -29.19 -26.02
N PRO A 505 10.14 -29.93 -25.25
CA PRO A 505 9.62 -30.92 -24.31
C PRO A 505 8.60 -30.30 -23.35
N LYS A 506 7.59 -31.06 -22.91
CA LYS A 506 6.49 -30.60 -22.03
C LYS A 506 6.94 -30.05 -20.65
N ALA A 507 8.19 -30.28 -20.26
CA ALA A 507 8.78 -29.86 -18.98
C ALA A 507 10.05 -29.01 -19.18
N ALA A 508 10.18 -28.33 -20.32
CA ALA A 508 11.35 -27.51 -20.59
C ALA A 508 11.28 -26.19 -19.80
N GLU A 509 12.44 -25.73 -19.33
CA GLU A 509 12.61 -24.45 -18.64
C GLU A 509 13.42 -23.47 -19.50
N GLY A 510 13.11 -22.19 -19.34
CA GLY A 510 13.82 -21.08 -19.95
C GLY A 510 14.26 -20.09 -18.88
N SER A 511 15.16 -19.17 -19.24
CA SER A 511 15.47 -18.04 -18.38
C SER A 511 15.67 -16.76 -19.16
N VAL A 512 15.37 -15.64 -18.51
CA VAL A 512 15.59 -14.30 -19.02
C VAL A 512 16.52 -13.56 -18.06
N THR A 513 17.49 -12.83 -18.59
CA THR A 513 18.44 -12.04 -17.82
C THR A 513 18.37 -10.59 -18.28
N VAL A 514 18.05 -9.67 -17.37
CA VAL A 514 18.13 -8.23 -17.62
C VAL A 514 19.43 -7.71 -17.02
N LYS A 515 20.25 -7.06 -17.84
CA LYS A 515 21.49 -6.40 -17.43
C LYS A 515 21.34 -4.90 -17.58
N TYR A 516 21.91 -4.14 -16.66
CA TYR A 516 21.86 -2.68 -16.66
C TYR A 516 23.02 -2.09 -15.86
N SER A 517 23.26 -0.79 -15.98
CA SER A 517 24.24 -0.05 -15.17
C SER A 517 23.58 1.11 -14.43
N LEU A 518 23.88 1.25 -13.15
CA LEU A 518 23.40 2.35 -12.30
C LEU A 518 24.61 3.08 -11.70
N ALA A 519 24.74 4.37 -11.99
CA ALA A 519 25.88 5.18 -11.52
C ALA A 519 27.26 4.54 -11.80
N GLY A 520 27.41 3.85 -12.94
CA GLY A 520 28.63 3.14 -13.32
C GLY A 520 28.78 1.73 -12.72
N HIS A 521 27.85 1.28 -11.88
CA HIS A 521 27.84 -0.07 -11.33
C HIS A 521 26.98 -1.02 -12.19
N PRO A 522 27.59 -2.05 -12.83
CA PRO A 522 26.83 -3.03 -13.59
C PRO A 522 26.07 -4.00 -12.67
N SER A 523 24.81 -4.25 -13.00
CA SER A 523 23.88 -5.12 -12.29
C SER A 523 23.16 -6.07 -13.25
N GLN A 524 22.66 -7.20 -12.73
CA GLN A 524 21.84 -8.14 -13.52
C GLN A 524 20.79 -8.86 -12.67
N ASN A 525 19.62 -9.09 -13.25
CA ASN A 525 18.52 -9.85 -12.64
C ASN A 525 18.18 -11.01 -13.58
N LYS A 526 18.14 -12.25 -13.06
CA LYS A 526 17.81 -13.46 -13.84
C LYS A 526 16.52 -14.09 -13.31
N LEU A 527 15.58 -14.37 -14.21
CA LEU A 527 14.32 -15.05 -13.91
C LEU A 527 14.27 -16.37 -14.68
N HIS A 528 14.06 -17.46 -13.96
CA HIS A 528 13.79 -18.79 -14.51
C HIS A 528 12.29 -19.03 -14.61
N PHE A 529 11.83 -19.67 -15.68
CA PHE A 529 10.41 -19.96 -15.87
C PHE A 529 10.16 -21.24 -16.67
N SER A 530 9.01 -21.86 -16.42
CA SER A 530 8.53 -23.02 -17.17
C SER A 530 7.97 -22.60 -18.53
N LEU A 531 8.33 -23.31 -19.59
CA LEU A 531 7.70 -23.13 -20.92
C LEU A 531 6.32 -23.81 -21.01
N LYS A 532 5.88 -24.55 -19.99
CA LYS A 532 4.55 -25.16 -19.96
C LYS A 532 3.50 -24.05 -19.87
N PRO A 533 2.57 -23.94 -20.84
CA PRO A 533 1.49 -22.97 -20.74
C PRO A 533 0.58 -23.24 -19.54
N ALA A 534 0.05 -22.16 -18.96
CA ALA A 534 -1.01 -22.21 -17.98
C ALA A 534 -2.31 -22.76 -18.60
N GLU A 535 -3.08 -23.52 -17.82
CA GLU A 535 -4.37 -24.05 -18.24
C GLU A 535 -5.44 -22.94 -18.22
N ASP A 536 -6.26 -22.88 -19.27
CA ASP A 536 -7.45 -22.03 -19.42
C ASP A 536 -7.29 -20.53 -19.08
N SER A 537 -6.46 -19.85 -19.86
CA SER A 537 -6.03 -18.47 -19.59
C SER A 537 -6.94 -17.37 -20.17
N GLY A 538 -7.94 -17.72 -20.99
CA GLY A 538 -8.85 -16.77 -21.63
C GLY A 538 -8.21 -15.86 -22.70
N LEU A 539 -7.01 -16.20 -23.19
CA LEU A 539 -6.22 -15.40 -24.15
C LEU A 539 -5.90 -13.97 -23.65
N THR A 540 -5.87 -13.77 -22.33
CA THR A 540 -5.67 -12.47 -21.69
C THR A 540 -4.29 -11.91 -22.01
N VAL A 541 -3.25 -12.73 -21.89
CA VAL A 541 -1.86 -12.33 -22.17
C VAL A 541 -1.65 -12.10 -23.66
N HIS A 542 -2.24 -12.92 -24.54
CA HIS A 542 -2.22 -12.73 -25.99
C HIS A 542 -2.85 -11.39 -26.39
N ARG A 543 -4.01 -11.04 -25.80
CA ARG A 543 -4.72 -9.79 -26.08
C ARG A 543 -3.92 -8.57 -25.61
N LEU A 544 -3.28 -8.64 -24.44
CA LEU A 544 -2.38 -7.57 -23.95
C LEU A 544 -1.10 -7.45 -24.78
N ALA A 545 -0.52 -8.58 -25.19
CA ALA A 545 0.64 -8.59 -26.07
C ALA A 545 0.31 -8.02 -27.46
N ALA A 546 -0.85 -8.38 -28.02
CA ALA A 546 -1.38 -7.82 -29.25
C ALA A 546 -1.60 -6.31 -29.11
N ARG A 547 -2.24 -5.85 -28.03
CA ARG A 547 -2.45 -4.43 -27.75
C ARG A 547 -1.14 -3.66 -27.64
N THR A 548 -0.15 -4.20 -26.93
CA THR A 548 1.18 -3.60 -26.79
C THR A 548 1.87 -3.45 -28.16
N LEU A 549 1.82 -4.49 -28.99
CA LEU A 549 2.41 -4.47 -30.32
C LEU A 549 1.66 -3.50 -31.26
N ILE A 550 0.33 -3.50 -31.23
CA ILE A 550 -0.52 -2.56 -31.98
C ILE A 550 -0.14 -1.12 -31.66
N ARG A 551 -0.06 -0.78 -30.36
CA ARG A 551 0.32 0.57 -29.92
C ARG A 551 1.70 0.99 -30.38
N SER A 552 2.67 0.07 -30.28
CA SER A 552 4.02 0.32 -30.79
C SER A 552 4.02 0.63 -32.29
N LEU A 553 3.28 -0.12 -33.09
CA LEU A 553 3.16 0.11 -34.53
C LEU A 553 2.41 1.40 -34.88
N GLU A 554 1.35 1.72 -34.15
CA GLU A 554 0.58 2.97 -34.34
C GLU A 554 1.44 4.21 -34.11
N MET A 555 2.28 4.22 -33.07
CA MET A 555 3.18 5.34 -32.79
C MET A 555 4.22 5.53 -33.89
N VAL A 556 4.82 4.44 -34.39
CA VAL A 556 5.84 4.54 -35.46
C VAL A 556 5.20 4.98 -36.79
N GLU A 557 3.98 4.53 -37.09
CA GLU A 557 3.25 4.98 -38.29
C GLU A 557 2.94 6.50 -38.22
N GLU A 558 2.57 7.02 -37.04
CA GLU A 558 2.36 8.46 -36.86
C GLU A 558 3.66 9.28 -37.05
N GLU A 559 4.79 8.80 -36.51
CA GLU A 559 6.09 9.45 -36.69
C GLU A 559 6.53 9.54 -38.15
N GLU A 560 6.38 8.45 -38.92
CA GLU A 560 6.74 8.42 -40.34
C GLU A 560 5.83 9.31 -41.19
N ARG A 561 4.55 9.43 -40.80
CA ARG A 561 3.58 10.29 -41.48
C ARG A 561 3.90 11.78 -41.34
N GLU A 562 4.57 12.19 -40.27
CA GLU A 562 5.12 13.55 -40.13
C GLU A 562 6.41 13.78 -40.94
N GLY A 563 7.11 12.70 -41.35
CA GLY A 563 8.40 12.74 -42.04
C GLY A 563 8.39 12.35 -43.53
N GLY A 564 7.28 11.85 -44.10
CA GLY A 564 7.16 11.39 -45.48
C GLY A 564 5.81 10.71 -45.81
N GLU A 565 5.69 10.09 -46.99
CA GLU A 565 4.50 9.29 -47.35
C GLU A 565 4.42 8.01 -46.50
N PRO A 566 3.27 7.73 -45.83
CA PRO A 566 3.11 6.54 -45.02
C PRO A 566 3.15 5.28 -45.89
N ASP A 567 3.96 4.29 -45.52
CA ASP A 567 4.14 3.04 -46.27
C ASP A 567 2.84 2.19 -46.31
N GLY A 568 1.87 2.45 -45.42
CA GLY A 568 0.58 1.75 -45.36
C GLY A 568 0.69 0.25 -45.00
N VAL A 569 1.91 -0.31 -45.04
CA VAL A 569 2.28 -1.66 -44.62
C VAL A 569 2.04 -1.84 -43.13
N LYS A 570 2.40 -0.87 -42.29
CA LYS A 570 2.17 -0.98 -40.84
C LYS A 570 0.70 -0.80 -40.48
N LYS A 571 -0.02 0.13 -41.11
CA LYS A 571 -1.49 0.21 -40.99
C LYS A 571 -2.14 -1.15 -41.30
N LYS A 572 -1.77 -1.79 -42.42
CA LYS A 572 -2.27 -3.12 -42.78
C LYS A 572 -1.94 -4.17 -41.70
N LYS A 573 -0.71 -4.16 -41.19
CA LYS A 573 -0.29 -5.07 -40.11
C LYS A 573 -1.05 -4.83 -38.80
N VAL A 574 -1.32 -3.58 -38.43
CA VAL A 574 -2.15 -3.23 -37.26
C VAL A 574 -3.57 -3.76 -37.43
N VAL A 575 -4.19 -3.54 -38.60
CA VAL A 575 -5.52 -4.07 -38.91
C VAL A 575 -5.53 -5.60 -38.87
N GLU A 576 -4.54 -6.26 -39.47
CA GLU A 576 -4.42 -7.73 -39.44
C GLU A 576 -4.30 -8.27 -38.01
N LEU A 577 -3.38 -7.71 -37.21
CA LEU A 577 -3.21 -8.09 -35.80
C LEU A 577 -4.49 -7.86 -34.99
N SER A 578 -5.12 -6.69 -35.16
CA SER A 578 -6.35 -6.31 -34.47
C SER A 578 -7.50 -7.25 -34.78
N VAL A 579 -7.71 -7.59 -36.06
CA VAL A 579 -8.74 -8.54 -36.49
C VAL A 579 -8.42 -9.94 -35.99
N GLN A 580 -7.16 -10.38 -36.06
CA GLN A 580 -6.75 -11.71 -35.62
C GLN A 580 -6.91 -11.91 -34.11
N SER A 581 -6.51 -10.93 -33.30
CA SER A 581 -6.58 -11.01 -31.84
C SER A 581 -7.93 -10.57 -31.27
N GLY A 582 -8.79 -9.98 -32.11
CA GLY A 582 -10.06 -9.36 -31.70
C GLY A 582 -9.87 -8.12 -30.84
N VAL A 583 -8.71 -7.44 -30.89
CA VAL A 583 -8.37 -6.30 -30.03
C VAL A 583 -8.55 -4.99 -30.77
N SER A 584 -9.23 -4.01 -30.18
CA SER A 584 -9.38 -2.65 -30.76
C SER A 584 -8.04 -1.96 -31.11
N SER A 585 -8.07 -1.14 -32.16
CA SER A 585 -6.96 -0.28 -32.59
C SER A 585 -7.51 1.05 -33.10
N ALA A 586 -6.64 2.04 -33.34
CA ALA A 586 -7.02 3.30 -33.97
C ALA A 586 -7.59 3.11 -35.39
N PHE A 587 -7.28 1.98 -36.05
CA PHE A 587 -7.68 1.68 -37.43
C PHE A 587 -8.78 0.63 -37.56
N THR A 588 -9.34 0.15 -36.44
CA THR A 588 -10.41 -0.87 -36.43
C THR A 588 -11.58 -0.47 -35.54
N ALA A 589 -12.71 -1.13 -35.77
CA ALA A 589 -13.93 -0.96 -35.00
C ALA A 589 -14.68 -2.28 -34.90
N PHE A 590 -15.49 -2.44 -33.86
CA PHE A 590 -16.42 -3.56 -33.73
C PHE A 590 -17.74 -3.20 -34.39
N ILE A 591 -18.23 -4.06 -35.29
CA ILE A 591 -19.52 -3.92 -35.96
C ILE A 591 -20.36 -5.18 -35.78
N ALA A 592 -21.60 -5.00 -35.38
CA ALA A 592 -22.61 -6.04 -35.27
C ALA A 592 -23.85 -5.63 -36.05
N VAL A 593 -24.34 -6.47 -36.95
CA VAL A 593 -25.57 -6.21 -37.73
C VAL A 593 -26.55 -7.36 -37.53
N ASN A 594 -27.78 -7.04 -37.11
CA ASN A 594 -28.87 -8.01 -37.02
C ASN A 594 -29.45 -8.27 -38.42
N LYS A 595 -29.09 -9.41 -39.01
CA LYS A 595 -29.61 -9.84 -40.33
C LYS A 595 -30.91 -10.65 -40.22
N GLY A 596 -31.40 -10.93 -39.01
CA GLY A 596 -32.45 -11.92 -38.75
C GLY A 596 -33.90 -11.40 -38.78
N SER A 597 -34.13 -10.10 -38.56
CA SER A 597 -35.47 -9.52 -38.59
C SER A 597 -35.73 -8.88 -39.96
N GLY A 598 -36.37 -9.61 -40.88
CA GLY A 598 -36.80 -9.06 -42.18
C GLY A 598 -37.89 -7.97 -42.10
N GLU A 599 -38.21 -7.48 -40.90
CA GLU A 599 -39.16 -6.40 -40.66
C GLU A 599 -38.41 -5.07 -40.53
N THR A 600 -38.59 -4.19 -41.51
CA THR A 600 -38.07 -2.82 -41.48
C THR A 600 -38.74 -2.02 -40.36
N ILE A 601 -37.95 -1.46 -39.45
CA ILE A 601 -38.45 -0.55 -38.41
C ILE A 601 -38.98 0.73 -39.09
N GLN A 602 -40.28 1.01 -38.95
CA GLN A 602 -40.93 2.18 -39.56
C GLN A 602 -40.93 3.39 -38.61
N GLY A 603 -40.37 4.51 -39.05
CA GLY A 603 -40.43 5.80 -38.35
C GLY A 603 -39.14 6.63 -38.52
N PRO A 604 -39.16 7.95 -38.22
CA PRO A 604 -37.94 8.75 -38.23
C PRO A 604 -37.02 8.34 -37.06
N LEU A 605 -35.80 7.92 -37.37
CA LEU A 605 -34.75 7.60 -36.39
C LEU A 605 -34.33 8.89 -35.65
N VAL A 606 -34.24 8.83 -34.32
CA VAL A 606 -33.83 9.98 -33.49
C VAL A 606 -32.50 9.68 -32.80
N ARG A 607 -31.47 10.50 -33.06
CA ARG A 607 -30.13 10.40 -32.46
C ARG A 607 -30.05 11.06 -31.08
N ARG A 608 -29.41 10.42 -30.09
CA ARG A 608 -29.26 10.92 -28.71
C ARG A 608 -27.88 10.64 -28.10
N ASN A 609 -27.39 11.56 -27.26
CA ASN A 609 -26.13 11.46 -26.50
C ASN A 609 -26.41 11.28 -24.98
N VAL A 610 -25.57 10.52 -24.27
CA VAL A 610 -25.68 10.26 -22.81
C VAL A 610 -24.72 11.14 -21.99
N PRO A 611 -25.08 11.70 -20.82
CA PRO A 611 -24.25 12.72 -20.12
C PRO A 611 -23.54 12.27 -18.78
N THR A 612 -22.45 12.93 -18.33
CA THR A 612 -21.53 12.55 -17.18
C THR A 612 -21.26 13.65 -16.11
N LEU A 613 -20.49 13.48 -15.03
CA LEU A 613 -20.57 14.30 -13.77
C LEU A 613 -19.80 15.66 -13.70
N LYS A 614 -20.21 16.60 -12.80
CA LYS A 614 -19.42 17.81 -12.38
C LYS A 614 -19.72 18.24 -10.92
N ALA A 615 -18.72 18.78 -10.20
CA ALA A 615 -18.77 19.17 -8.77
C ALA A 615 -18.25 20.61 -8.49
N LYS A 616 -18.56 21.20 -7.32
CA LYS A 616 -18.21 22.59 -6.91
C LYS A 616 -17.92 22.69 -5.39
N PRO A 617 -16.91 23.46 -4.90
CA PRO A 617 -16.70 23.65 -3.46
C PRO A 617 -16.36 25.11 -3.04
N GLU A 618 -16.34 25.34 -1.73
CA GLU A 618 -15.77 26.50 -1.03
C GLU A 618 -14.67 26.06 -0.04
N LEU A 619 -13.81 27.00 0.39
CA LEU A 619 -12.47 26.78 0.98
C LEU A 619 -12.40 26.25 2.44
N PRO A 620 -11.42 25.34 2.75
CA PRO A 620 -11.02 24.97 4.12
C PRO A 620 -9.58 25.37 4.51
N ARG A 621 -9.26 25.22 5.81
CA ARG A 621 -8.03 25.69 6.50
C ARG A 621 -6.80 24.79 6.31
N ARG A 622 -5.60 25.40 6.28
CA ARG A 622 -4.27 24.77 6.06
C ARG A 622 -3.78 23.84 7.18
N ASP A 623 -3.14 22.74 6.79
CA ASP A 623 -2.52 21.70 7.63
C ASP A 623 -1.24 22.18 8.38
N PRO A 624 -1.01 21.78 9.65
CA PRO A 624 0.17 22.19 10.45
C PRO A 624 1.54 21.71 9.93
N LEU A 625 1.63 20.55 9.24
CA LEU A 625 2.89 20.11 8.62
C LEU A 625 3.23 21.04 7.47
N LEU A 626 2.28 21.33 6.58
CA LEU A 626 2.47 22.29 5.48
C LEU A 626 2.84 23.69 5.99
N GLN A 627 2.29 24.12 7.14
CA GLN A 627 2.72 25.36 7.80
C GLN A 627 4.21 25.30 8.19
N LEU A 628 4.66 24.22 8.85
CA LEU A 628 6.08 24.09 9.22
C LEU A 628 7.00 24.01 7.99
N VAL A 629 6.59 23.31 6.93
CA VAL A 629 7.33 23.23 5.66
C VAL A 629 7.48 24.60 5.01
N SER A 630 6.40 25.41 4.98
CA SER A 630 6.43 26.74 4.39
C SER A 630 7.48 27.66 5.03
N LEU A 631 7.75 27.46 6.33
CA LEU A 631 8.67 28.25 7.15
C LEU A 631 10.14 27.82 7.03
N GLN A 632 10.45 26.70 6.36
CA GLN A 632 11.83 26.27 6.18
C GLN A 632 12.55 27.17 5.17
N ARG A 633 13.75 27.65 5.50
CA ARG A 633 14.65 28.37 4.59
C ARG A 633 15.17 27.43 3.49
N ALA A 634 15.58 27.97 2.34
CA ALA A 634 16.21 27.21 1.25
C ALA A 634 17.49 26.49 1.70
N SER A 635 18.18 26.97 2.74
CA SER A 635 19.33 26.25 3.30
C SER A 635 18.94 25.02 4.14
N GLY A 636 17.65 24.82 4.44
CA GLY A 636 17.14 23.74 5.30
C GLY A 636 16.89 24.13 6.76
N ARG A 637 17.24 25.36 7.17
CA ARG A 637 17.08 25.82 8.56
C ARG A 637 15.69 26.43 8.83
N TRP A 638 15.33 26.57 10.10
CA TRP A 638 14.20 27.38 10.57
C TRP A 638 14.69 28.55 11.43
N GLU A 639 13.94 29.65 11.38
CA GLU A 639 14.14 30.79 12.26
C GLU A 639 13.17 30.74 13.43
N LEU A 640 13.59 31.24 14.59
CA LEU A 640 12.78 31.26 15.80
C LEU A 640 11.73 32.40 15.69
N ASP A 641 10.66 32.15 14.95
CA ASP A 641 9.54 33.05 14.69
C ASP A 641 8.26 32.55 15.44
N PRO A 642 7.41 33.43 15.98
CA PRO A 642 6.01 33.13 16.31
C PRO A 642 5.29 32.14 15.38
N ALA A 643 5.49 32.22 14.07
CA ALA A 643 4.89 31.28 13.11
C ALA A 643 5.41 29.84 13.29
N VAL A 644 6.71 29.66 13.55
CA VAL A 644 7.31 28.36 13.85
C VAL A 644 6.81 27.86 15.20
N ALA A 645 6.78 28.70 16.23
CA ALA A 645 6.23 28.32 17.54
C ALA A 645 4.76 27.86 17.42
N ALA A 646 3.94 28.58 16.64
CA ALA A 646 2.54 28.23 16.38
C ALA A 646 2.39 26.90 15.63
N ALA A 647 3.20 26.65 14.59
CA ALA A 647 3.22 25.38 13.87
C ALA A 647 3.58 24.19 14.79
N LEU A 648 4.42 24.43 15.80
CA LEU A 648 4.81 23.46 16.84
C LEU A 648 3.76 23.32 17.97
N GLY A 649 2.67 24.09 17.93
CA GLY A 649 1.64 24.10 18.98
C GLY A 649 2.08 24.75 20.30
N LYS A 650 3.00 25.73 20.22
CA LYS A 650 3.62 26.43 21.35
C LYS A 650 3.52 27.94 21.19
N THR A 651 3.71 28.68 22.28
CA THR A 651 3.87 30.14 22.24
C THR A 651 5.35 30.52 22.11
N SER A 652 5.66 31.66 21.47
CA SER A 652 7.06 32.12 21.30
C SER A 652 7.82 32.17 22.63
N LYS A 653 7.14 32.60 23.71
CA LYS A 653 7.73 32.65 25.06
C LYS A 653 8.09 31.28 25.61
N GLU A 654 7.28 30.25 25.38
CA GLU A 654 7.60 28.88 25.82
C GLU A 654 8.83 28.32 25.10
N VAL A 655 9.00 28.68 23.82
CA VAL A 655 10.11 28.21 22.99
C VAL A 655 11.41 28.96 23.30
N GLU A 656 11.34 30.27 23.53
CA GLU A 656 12.49 31.10 23.92
C GLU A 656 12.98 30.75 25.34
N ASN A 657 12.07 30.52 26.29
CA ASN A 657 12.43 30.18 27.67
C ASN A 657 13.12 28.81 27.83
N THR A 658 13.05 27.95 26.81
CA THR A 658 13.66 26.61 26.81
C THR A 658 14.96 26.54 26.02
N GLN A 659 15.40 27.66 25.43
CA GLN A 659 16.64 27.74 24.65
C GLN A 659 17.88 27.65 25.55
N PRO A 660 18.82 26.72 25.29
CA PRO A 660 20.12 26.69 25.97
C PRO A 660 20.94 27.95 25.67
N SER A 661 21.63 28.51 26.67
CA SER A 661 22.41 29.75 26.55
C SER A 661 23.56 29.71 25.54
N GLU A 662 24.00 28.52 25.16
CA GLU A 662 25.15 28.27 24.27
C GLU A 662 24.74 28.02 22.81
N VAL A 663 23.44 27.92 22.50
CA VAL A 663 22.94 27.55 21.17
C VAL A 663 22.29 28.75 20.50
N ASN A 664 22.72 29.08 19.27
CA ASN A 664 22.10 30.14 18.46
C ASN A 664 20.61 29.83 18.20
N LYS A 665 19.76 30.87 18.19
CA LYS A 665 18.31 30.80 17.94
C LYS A 665 17.95 29.99 16.70
N GLU A 666 18.73 30.10 15.64
CA GLU A 666 18.49 29.39 14.37
C GLU A 666 18.76 27.89 14.47
N VAL A 667 19.83 27.51 15.17
CA VAL A 667 20.15 26.12 15.47
C VAL A 667 19.08 25.54 16.37
N TRP A 668 18.63 26.30 17.38
CA TRP A 668 17.57 25.88 18.29
C TRP A 668 16.22 25.68 17.58
N ALA A 669 15.78 26.62 16.76
CA ALA A 669 14.55 26.50 15.98
C ALA A 669 14.59 25.31 15.02
N THR A 670 15.74 25.09 14.36
CA THR A 670 15.93 23.95 13.46
C THR A 670 15.90 22.61 14.19
N ILE A 671 16.52 22.52 15.38
CA ILE A 671 16.45 21.33 16.24
C ILE A 671 15.01 21.08 16.71
N LEU A 672 14.27 22.11 17.10
CA LEU A 672 12.88 21.98 17.52
C LEU A 672 11.95 21.52 16.39
N ALA A 673 12.14 22.06 15.19
CA ALA A 673 11.41 21.62 14.00
C ALA A 673 11.69 20.13 13.71
N LEU A 674 12.96 19.70 13.76
CA LEU A 674 13.34 18.29 13.60
C LEU A 674 12.77 17.39 14.69
N ILE A 675 12.84 17.81 15.95
CA ILE A 675 12.22 17.09 17.08
C ILE A 675 10.71 16.98 16.87
N TRP A 676 10.07 18.00 16.30
CA TRP A 676 8.64 17.94 16.06
C TRP A 676 8.27 17.04 14.88
N LEU A 677 9.02 17.10 13.77
CA LEU A 677 8.85 16.20 12.63
C LEU A 677 9.01 14.73 13.07
N HIS A 678 10.13 14.41 13.72
CA HIS A 678 10.39 13.06 14.25
C HIS A 678 9.52 12.70 15.48
N GLY A 679 8.99 13.70 16.18
CA GLY A 679 8.30 13.58 17.46
C GLY A 679 6.78 13.51 17.35
N PHE A 680 6.20 14.09 16.31
CA PHE A 680 4.74 14.27 16.15
C PHE A 680 4.22 14.01 14.73
N LYS A 681 5.08 13.89 13.71
CA LYS A 681 4.66 13.70 12.30
C LYS A 681 5.31 12.49 11.59
N MET A 682 5.74 11.47 12.33
CA MET A 682 6.34 10.25 11.75
C MET A 682 5.39 9.46 10.84
N ASP A 683 4.09 9.59 11.03
CA ASP A 683 3.03 9.07 10.15
C ASP A 683 3.07 9.66 8.73
N ALA A 684 3.72 10.82 8.56
CA ALA A 684 3.93 11.49 7.28
C ALA A 684 5.43 11.58 6.92
N GLN A 685 6.27 10.63 7.38
CA GLN A 685 7.73 10.68 7.16
C GLN A 685 8.11 10.90 5.70
N GLU A 686 7.41 10.24 4.78
CA GLU A 686 7.69 10.35 3.34
C GLU A 686 7.55 11.77 2.79
N GLU A 687 6.77 12.62 3.46
CA GLU A 687 6.53 13.99 3.05
C GLU A 687 7.62 14.96 3.50
N TRP A 688 8.28 14.70 4.64
CA TRP A 688 9.25 15.64 5.23
C TRP A 688 10.68 15.11 5.31
N GLU A 689 10.94 13.86 4.97
CA GLU A 689 12.28 13.26 5.07
C GLU A 689 13.34 14.03 4.25
N LEU A 690 13.02 14.44 3.01
CA LEU A 690 13.93 15.26 2.20
C LEU A 690 14.20 16.63 2.88
N LEU A 691 13.19 17.23 3.51
CA LEU A 691 13.31 18.48 4.26
C LEU A 691 14.21 18.31 5.49
N ALA A 692 14.04 17.20 6.23
CA ALA A 692 14.86 16.89 7.39
C ALA A 692 16.31 16.60 7.01
N MET A 693 16.57 15.87 5.92
CA MET A 693 17.93 15.65 5.42
C MET A 693 18.66 16.95 5.11
N LYS A 694 17.95 17.90 4.49
CA LYS A 694 18.47 19.24 4.19
C LYS A 694 18.79 20.03 5.47
N ALA A 695 17.90 19.99 6.46
CA ALA A 695 18.11 20.60 7.77
C ALA A 695 19.31 20.00 8.52
N VAL A 696 19.45 18.67 8.51
CA VAL A 696 20.58 17.95 9.13
C VAL A 696 21.89 18.27 8.42
N SER A 697 21.89 18.33 7.09
CA SER A 697 23.07 18.74 6.30
C SER A 697 23.53 20.15 6.69
N TRP A 698 22.60 21.09 6.82
CA TRP A 698 22.90 22.44 7.29
C TRP A 698 23.46 22.47 8.72
N LEU A 699 22.87 21.72 9.66
CA LEU A 699 23.37 21.62 11.03
C LEU A 699 24.81 21.08 11.09
N ARG A 700 25.16 20.08 10.27
CA ARG A 700 26.53 19.55 10.20
C ARG A 700 27.52 20.60 9.71
N ALA A 701 27.15 21.44 8.76
CA ALA A 701 28.00 22.52 8.27
C ALA A 701 28.29 23.60 9.34
N GLN A 702 27.35 23.84 10.27
CA GLN A 702 27.56 24.79 11.37
C GLN A 702 28.61 24.30 12.37
N ASN A 703 28.71 22.99 12.63
CA ASN A 703 29.71 22.40 13.51
C ASN A 703 31.16 22.52 12.99
N GLY A 704 31.35 22.69 11.67
CA GLY A 704 32.69 22.86 11.08
C GLY A 704 33.25 24.29 11.14
N SER A 705 32.44 25.29 11.53
CA SER A 705 32.75 26.72 11.39
C SER A 705 33.13 27.43 12.70
N ALA A 706 32.86 26.81 13.85
CA ALA A 706 33.20 27.34 15.17
C ALA A 706 34.12 26.33 15.88
N GLY A 707 35.37 26.73 16.15
CA GLY A 707 36.37 25.91 16.84
C GLY A 707 36.09 25.62 18.33
N GLY A 708 34.82 25.46 18.71
CA GLY A 708 34.39 25.06 20.04
C GLY A 708 33.30 23.99 19.91
N SER A 709 33.58 22.80 20.42
CA SER A 709 32.58 21.75 20.59
C SER A 709 31.48 22.27 21.53
N VAL A 710 30.30 22.58 21.01
CA VAL A 710 29.11 22.83 21.85
C VAL A 710 28.70 21.47 22.43
N GLN A 711 29.21 21.13 23.61
CA GLN A 711 28.72 19.99 24.39
C GLN A 711 27.54 20.44 25.26
N VAL A 712 26.31 20.15 24.82
CA VAL A 712 25.12 20.31 25.66
C VAL A 712 25.11 19.19 26.71
N THR A 713 25.75 19.42 27.86
CA THR A 713 26.06 18.37 28.85
C THR A 713 24.95 18.09 29.87
N SER A 714 23.89 18.90 29.99
CA SER A 714 22.73 18.53 30.83
C SER A 714 21.51 19.44 30.65
N VAL A 715 20.32 18.85 30.79
CA VAL A 715 19.05 19.57 31.03
C VAL A 715 18.77 19.57 32.54
N PRO A 716 18.33 20.69 33.16
CA PRO A 716 18.07 20.75 34.59
C PRO A 716 17.03 19.71 35.06
N ALA A 717 17.37 18.96 36.11
CA ALA A 717 16.52 17.91 36.69
C ALA A 717 15.23 18.41 37.37
N SER A 718 15.06 19.72 37.53
CA SER A 718 13.90 20.37 38.17
C SER A 718 12.58 20.28 37.38
N LEU A 719 12.58 19.63 36.22
CA LEU A 719 11.40 19.39 35.40
C LEU A 719 10.78 17.97 35.58
N VAL A 720 11.16 17.17 36.61
CA VAL A 720 10.64 15.78 36.80
C VAL A 720 10.29 15.45 38.28
N PRO A 721 9.05 15.00 38.63
CA PRO A 721 8.56 15.06 40.03
C PRO A 721 8.51 13.77 40.93
N TYR A 722 9.15 12.61 40.66
CA TYR A 722 9.11 11.44 41.59
C TYR A 722 10.21 10.34 41.37
N SER A 723 10.43 9.45 42.38
CA SER A 723 11.40 8.31 42.40
C SER A 723 10.80 6.99 42.98
N LEU A 724 11.31 5.80 42.58
CA LEU A 724 10.83 4.45 42.99
C LEU A 724 11.89 3.59 43.72
N SER A 725 11.47 2.69 44.63
CA SER A 725 12.29 1.59 45.20
C SER A 725 11.62 0.21 44.98
N PHE A 726 12.42 -0.85 44.76
CA PHE A 726 11.92 -2.21 44.49
C PHE A 726 12.87 -3.29 45.06
N SER A 727 12.30 -4.37 45.61
CA SER A 727 13.00 -5.56 46.11
C SER A 727 12.19 -6.84 45.86
N ALA A 728 12.85 -7.94 45.48
CA ALA A 728 12.24 -9.24 45.25
C ALA A 728 13.03 -10.37 45.93
N ARG A 729 12.34 -11.41 46.41
CA ARG A 729 12.94 -12.66 46.89
C ARG A 729 12.68 -13.77 45.88
N VAL A 730 13.72 -14.53 45.57
CA VAL A 730 13.69 -15.67 44.66
C VAL A 730 13.88 -16.93 45.48
N SER A 731 12.95 -17.88 45.35
CA SER A 731 13.05 -19.22 45.96
C SER A 731 12.85 -20.26 44.88
N SER A 732 13.74 -21.25 44.84
CA SER A 732 13.76 -22.25 43.80
C SER A 732 14.16 -23.61 44.35
N PRO A 733 13.68 -24.72 43.77
CA PRO A 733 14.19 -26.06 44.06
C PRO A 733 15.63 -26.27 43.54
N ARG A 734 16.27 -25.24 42.95
CA ARG A 734 17.62 -25.31 42.39
C ARG A 734 18.47 -24.09 42.76
N PRO A 735 19.81 -24.24 42.83
CA PRO A 735 20.72 -23.13 43.04
C PRO A 735 20.54 -22.01 42.00
N VAL A 736 20.35 -20.76 42.45
CA VAL A 736 20.31 -19.54 41.62
C VAL A 736 21.73 -19.19 41.21
N SER A 737 21.99 -19.07 39.91
CA SER A 737 23.32 -18.79 39.36
C SER A 737 23.57 -17.31 39.08
N LYS A 738 22.54 -16.54 38.67
CA LYS A 738 22.63 -15.08 38.41
C LYS A 738 21.25 -14.44 38.38
N VAL A 739 21.17 -13.14 38.61
CA VAL A 739 19.99 -12.30 38.28
C VAL A 739 20.42 -11.07 37.47
N GLU A 740 19.69 -10.75 36.40
CA GLU A 740 19.89 -9.58 35.54
C GLU A 740 18.62 -8.72 35.49
N SER A 741 18.76 -7.43 35.16
CA SER A 741 17.62 -6.54 34.97
C SER A 741 17.89 -5.46 33.93
N ASN A 742 16.81 -4.98 33.29
CA ASN A 742 16.83 -3.80 32.43
C ASN A 742 17.00 -2.48 33.21
N CYS A 743 17.02 -2.55 34.55
CA CYS A 743 17.31 -1.48 35.48
C CYS A 743 18.53 -1.85 36.34
N PRO A 744 19.46 -0.92 36.64
CA PRO A 744 20.58 -1.17 37.56
C PRO A 744 20.16 -1.81 38.89
N LEU A 745 20.82 -2.92 39.25
CA LEU A 745 20.59 -3.71 40.47
C LEU A 745 21.72 -3.52 41.47
N ASP A 746 21.39 -3.68 42.75
CA ASP A 746 22.38 -3.95 43.78
C ASP A 746 22.95 -5.37 43.62
N PRO A 747 24.14 -5.68 44.19
CA PRO A 747 24.72 -7.02 44.14
C PRO A 747 23.76 -8.10 44.69
N LEU A 748 23.73 -9.28 44.04
CA LEU A 748 22.85 -10.38 44.41
C LEU A 748 23.21 -10.98 45.78
N GLU A 749 22.22 -11.11 46.66
CA GLU A 749 22.38 -11.66 48.01
C GLU A 749 21.80 -13.08 48.10
N TYR A 750 22.64 -14.12 48.22
CA TYR A 750 22.19 -15.50 48.43
C TYR A 750 21.78 -15.75 49.89
N LEU A 751 20.60 -16.34 50.07
CA LEU A 751 20.00 -16.54 51.40
C LEU A 751 20.33 -17.92 52.01
N ASN A 752 20.90 -18.84 51.25
CA ASN A 752 21.32 -20.15 51.73
C ASN A 752 22.57 -20.67 50.99
N THR A 753 23.25 -21.63 51.60
CA THR A 753 24.51 -22.23 51.08
C THR A 753 24.31 -23.01 49.79
N GLU A 754 23.13 -23.60 49.61
CA GLU A 754 22.73 -24.28 48.37
C GLU A 754 22.38 -23.29 47.25
N GLN A 755 22.39 -21.98 47.53
CA GLN A 755 22.05 -20.88 46.62
C GLN A 755 20.62 -20.97 46.05
N SER A 756 19.76 -21.83 46.58
CA SER A 756 18.39 -22.04 46.10
C SER A 756 17.43 -20.91 46.50
N GLN A 757 17.88 -19.97 47.33
CA GLN A 757 17.17 -18.74 47.66
C GLN A 757 18.07 -17.50 47.54
N ALA A 758 17.54 -16.39 47.04
CA ALA A 758 18.28 -15.12 46.87
C ALA A 758 17.37 -13.87 46.98
N THR A 759 17.97 -12.69 47.22
CA THR A 759 17.28 -11.38 47.22
C THR A 759 17.87 -10.44 46.18
N VAL A 760 16.98 -9.71 45.49
CA VAL A 760 17.29 -8.78 44.40
C VAL A 760 16.70 -7.41 44.72
N LYS A 761 17.46 -6.33 44.51
CA LYS A 761 17.02 -4.94 44.75
C LYS A 761 17.42 -4.02 43.61
N LEU A 762 16.57 -3.04 43.28
CA LEU A 762 16.92 -1.97 42.35
C LEU A 762 17.81 -0.93 43.04
N ALA A 763 18.81 -0.43 42.31
CA ALA A 763 19.64 0.68 42.76
C ALA A 763 18.82 1.96 42.99
N ALA A 764 19.29 2.83 43.89
CA ALA A 764 18.56 4.04 44.30
C ALA A 764 18.42 5.07 43.16
N GLY A 765 17.30 5.83 43.17
CA GLY A 765 17.10 6.99 42.29
C GLY A 765 16.38 6.69 40.96
N HIS A 766 15.83 5.50 40.77
CA HIS A 766 15.14 5.12 39.52
C HIS A 766 13.81 5.82 39.28
N LYS A 767 13.53 6.11 38.00
CA LYS A 767 12.33 6.79 37.48
C LYS A 767 11.36 5.80 36.85
N PHE A 768 10.06 6.10 36.88
CA PHE A 768 9.03 5.29 36.21
C PHE A 768 8.92 5.70 34.73
N ASP A 769 9.87 5.26 33.90
CA ASP A 769 9.89 5.51 32.45
C ASP A 769 9.79 4.22 31.60
N ARG A 770 9.89 3.03 32.23
CA ARG A 770 9.82 1.69 31.63
C ARG A 770 9.42 0.63 32.68
N ASP A 771 9.07 -0.57 32.23
CA ASP A 771 8.77 -1.72 33.12
C ASP A 771 10.07 -2.29 33.75
N VAL A 772 10.01 -2.83 34.97
CA VAL A 772 11.15 -3.47 35.65
C VAL A 772 11.14 -4.97 35.33
N GLU A 773 12.12 -5.43 34.57
CA GLU A 773 12.25 -6.84 34.17
C GLU A 773 13.41 -7.49 34.95
N LEU A 774 13.19 -8.68 35.52
CA LEU A 774 14.23 -9.49 36.18
C LEU A 774 14.39 -10.84 35.47
N LEU A 775 15.60 -11.17 34.99
CA LEU A 775 15.95 -12.48 34.45
C LEU A 775 16.72 -13.27 35.52
N ILE A 776 16.18 -14.41 35.97
CA ILE A 776 16.75 -15.25 37.04
C ILE A 776 17.25 -16.56 36.44
N TYR A 777 18.52 -16.89 36.64
CA TYR A 777 19.18 -18.08 36.12
C TYR A 777 19.38 -19.11 37.25
N TYR A 778 19.17 -20.41 36.96
CA TYR A 778 19.39 -21.52 37.91
C TYR A 778 20.43 -22.51 37.35
N LYS A 779 21.18 -23.19 38.22
CA LYS A 779 21.99 -24.36 37.83
C LYS A 779 21.07 -25.53 37.45
N ASP A 780 21.47 -26.31 36.45
CA ASP A 780 20.76 -27.53 36.00
C ASP A 780 19.27 -27.30 35.67
N ALA A 781 18.94 -26.13 35.12
CA ALA A 781 17.57 -25.65 34.91
C ALA A 781 16.65 -26.58 34.09
N HIS A 782 17.19 -27.48 33.26
CA HIS A 782 16.42 -28.30 32.31
C HIS A 782 15.90 -29.64 32.84
N GLN A 783 16.13 -29.98 34.12
CA GLN A 783 15.55 -31.20 34.69
C GLN A 783 14.12 -30.95 35.23
N PRO A 784 13.18 -31.89 35.14
CA PRO A 784 11.83 -31.72 35.70
C PRO A 784 11.84 -31.53 37.23
N THR A 785 11.04 -30.57 37.70
CA THR A 785 10.90 -30.22 39.13
C THR A 785 9.43 -30.18 39.51
N ALA A 786 9.11 -30.71 40.68
CA ALA A 786 7.83 -30.49 41.31
C ALA A 786 8.02 -29.52 42.47
N VAL A 787 7.26 -28.44 42.49
CA VAL A 787 7.08 -27.62 43.68
C VAL A 787 5.74 -28.01 44.26
N VAL A 788 5.77 -28.73 45.36
CA VAL A 788 4.57 -29.06 46.12
C VAL A 788 4.39 -27.96 47.15
N GLU A 789 3.26 -27.29 47.16
CA GLU A 789 2.88 -26.34 48.20
C GLU A 789 1.79 -26.97 49.06
N ALA A 790 1.98 -26.94 50.38
CA ALA A 790 0.97 -27.46 51.30
C ALA A 790 -0.25 -26.53 51.34
N GLY A 791 -1.45 -27.12 51.42
CA GLY A 791 -2.67 -26.35 51.63
C GLY A 791 -2.63 -25.58 52.95
N GLN A 792 -3.37 -24.47 52.99
CA GLN A 792 -3.63 -23.76 54.24
C GLN A 792 -4.44 -24.66 55.18
N THR A 793 -3.92 -24.91 56.38
CA THR A 793 -4.62 -25.66 57.42
C THR A 793 -5.95 -25.02 57.84
N SER A 794 -6.13 -23.72 57.58
CA SER A 794 -7.37 -22.97 57.84
C SER A 794 -8.44 -23.12 56.76
N ALA A 795 -8.10 -23.62 55.57
CA ALA A 795 -9.03 -23.81 54.47
C ALA A 795 -9.60 -25.24 54.49
N LYS A 796 -10.82 -25.42 53.94
CA LYS A 796 -11.50 -26.73 53.96
C LYS A 796 -10.80 -27.72 53.02
N SER A 797 -10.57 -28.95 53.47
CA SER A 797 -10.10 -30.02 52.56
C SER A 797 -11.16 -30.32 51.49
N GLY A 798 -10.72 -30.67 50.28
CA GLY A 798 -11.54 -30.69 49.07
C GLY A 798 -11.66 -29.33 48.38
N THR A 799 -10.96 -28.30 48.86
CA THR A 799 -10.92 -26.97 48.24
C THR A 799 -9.48 -26.60 47.88
N LEU A 800 -9.34 -25.75 46.86
CA LEU A 800 -8.02 -25.36 46.33
C LEU A 800 -7.07 -24.87 47.44
N MET A 801 -7.56 -24.02 48.34
CA MET A 801 -6.73 -23.45 49.41
C MET A 801 -6.44 -24.43 50.53
N GLY A 802 -7.24 -25.49 50.70
CA GLY A 802 -7.09 -26.47 51.79
C GLY A 802 -6.29 -27.71 51.42
N ASP A 803 -6.25 -28.07 50.14
CA ASP A 803 -5.51 -29.23 49.68
C ASP A 803 -4.09 -28.85 49.21
N PRO A 804 -3.11 -29.76 49.29
CA PRO A 804 -1.80 -29.55 48.68
C PRO A 804 -1.94 -29.30 47.19
N VAL A 805 -1.30 -28.25 46.70
CA VAL A 805 -1.25 -27.94 45.28
C VAL A 805 0.15 -28.21 44.79
N VAL A 806 0.25 -28.92 43.68
CA VAL A 806 1.54 -29.23 43.07
C VAL A 806 1.68 -28.40 41.80
N MET A 807 2.71 -27.57 41.74
CA MET A 807 3.20 -27.00 40.50
C MET A 807 4.26 -27.92 39.94
N LEU A 808 3.92 -28.60 38.85
CA LEU A 808 4.85 -29.43 38.12
C LEU A 808 5.48 -28.58 37.02
N SER A 809 6.78 -28.36 37.11
CA SER A 809 7.59 -27.83 36.02
C SER A 809 8.25 -29.00 35.32
N LEU A 810 7.56 -29.50 34.31
CA LEU A 810 8.02 -30.63 33.52
C LEU A 810 8.83 -30.08 32.36
N TYR A 811 10.09 -30.50 32.27
CA TYR A 811 10.90 -30.27 31.08
C TYR A 811 10.85 -31.56 30.29
N PRO A 812 10.08 -31.60 29.19
CA PRO A 812 10.04 -32.79 28.38
C PRO A 812 11.44 -33.08 27.82
N GLU A 813 12.05 -34.18 28.28
CA GLU A 813 13.23 -34.77 27.63
C GLU A 813 12.79 -35.42 26.33
N PHE A 814 13.33 -34.94 25.23
CA PHE A 814 13.05 -35.46 23.90
C PHE A 814 14.30 -36.20 23.39
N PRO A 815 14.23 -37.51 23.12
CA PRO A 815 15.36 -38.29 22.65
C PRO A 815 16.00 -37.66 21.42
N GLN A 816 17.32 -37.45 21.44
CA GLN A 816 18.00 -36.61 20.46
C GLN A 816 17.81 -37.11 19.02
N ALA A 817 17.72 -38.43 18.83
CA ALA A 817 17.42 -39.06 17.53
C ALA A 817 16.01 -38.73 17.00
N VAL A 818 15.03 -38.56 17.88
CA VAL A 818 13.63 -38.22 17.54
C VAL A 818 13.48 -36.70 17.38
N MET A 819 14.15 -35.90 18.21
CA MET A 819 14.27 -34.44 18.01
C MET A 819 14.92 -34.08 16.69
N SER A 820 15.98 -34.80 16.29
CA SER A 820 16.63 -34.59 14.99
C SER A 820 15.74 -34.95 13.80
N SER A 821 14.73 -35.83 13.98
CA SER A 821 13.74 -36.14 12.93
C SER A 821 12.48 -35.27 13.00
N LEU A 822 12.25 -34.55 14.11
CA LEU A 822 11.10 -33.66 14.35
C LEU A 822 11.41 -32.18 14.17
N ALA A 823 12.69 -31.83 14.18
CA ALA A 823 13.18 -30.50 13.83
C ALA A 823 12.58 -30.02 12.50
N SER A 824 12.12 -30.93 11.65
CA SER A 824 11.47 -30.69 10.37
C SER A 824 9.95 -30.97 10.36
N CYS A 825 9.19 -30.86 11.47
CA CYS A 825 7.80 -31.37 11.47
C CYS A 825 6.72 -30.62 12.30
N GLY A 826 7.01 -29.49 12.96
CA GLY A 826 6.06 -28.78 13.85
C GLY A 826 5.64 -27.38 13.36
N GLU A 827 4.43 -26.91 13.70
CA GLU A 827 3.85 -25.64 13.22
C GLU A 827 4.02 -24.46 14.21
N PHE A 828 4.70 -23.38 13.83
CA PHE A 828 5.06 -22.23 14.68
C PHE A 828 4.33 -20.94 14.28
N VAL A 829 3.34 -20.47 15.05
CA VAL A 829 2.55 -19.26 14.70
C VAL A 829 2.89 -18.07 15.61
N PHE A 830 3.37 -16.96 15.05
CA PHE A 830 3.82 -15.76 15.76
C PHE A 830 2.79 -14.62 15.69
N LEU A 831 2.29 -14.04 16.79
CA LEU A 831 1.33 -12.92 16.74
C LEU A 831 2.01 -11.55 17.03
N LEU A 832 1.87 -10.56 16.14
CA LEU A 832 2.58 -9.28 16.16
C LEU A 832 1.63 -8.07 16.17
N ASP A 833 1.68 -7.25 17.24
CA ASP A 833 0.90 -6.01 17.32
C ASP A 833 1.47 -4.93 16.39
N ARG A 834 0.65 -4.47 15.44
CA ARG A 834 0.93 -3.37 14.50
C ARG A 834 -0.01 -2.17 14.72
N SER A 835 -0.66 -2.05 15.87
CA SER A 835 -1.50 -0.89 16.21
C SER A 835 -0.68 0.41 16.25
N GLY A 836 -1.32 1.57 16.09
CA GLY A 836 -0.68 2.89 16.12
C GLY A 836 0.13 3.15 17.41
N SER A 837 -0.14 2.43 18.49
CA SER A 837 0.64 2.46 19.73
C SER A 837 2.05 1.84 19.60
N MET A 838 2.32 1.08 18.54
CA MET A 838 3.58 0.39 18.23
C MET A 838 4.53 1.19 17.31
N GLN A 839 4.16 2.41 16.90
CA GLN A 839 4.93 3.24 15.94
C GLN A 839 6.34 3.60 16.43
N ARG A 840 7.22 3.88 15.46
CA ARG A 840 8.66 4.17 15.58
C ARG A 840 9.47 2.95 16.04
N ASP A 841 10.32 3.11 17.05
CA ASP A 841 11.32 2.09 17.42
C ASP A 841 10.73 0.78 17.98
N ARG A 842 9.47 0.77 18.45
CA ARG A 842 8.85 -0.43 19.03
C ARG A 842 8.50 -1.50 18.00
N ILE A 843 7.88 -1.14 16.87
CA ILE A 843 7.64 -2.10 15.79
C ILE A 843 8.95 -2.51 15.11
N LYS A 844 9.94 -1.60 15.01
CA LYS A 844 11.30 -1.93 14.58
C LYS A 844 11.95 -2.99 15.49
N SER A 845 11.95 -2.83 16.82
CA SER A 845 12.48 -3.84 17.74
C SER A 845 11.70 -5.17 17.70
N ALA A 846 10.37 -5.13 17.59
CA ALA A 846 9.54 -6.34 17.51
C ALA A 846 9.80 -7.12 16.19
N ARG A 847 9.98 -6.40 15.08
CA ARG A 847 10.41 -6.91 13.78
C ARG A 847 11.83 -7.46 13.80
N ASP A 848 12.80 -6.73 14.37
CA ASP A 848 14.19 -7.18 14.43
C ASP A 848 14.32 -8.45 15.31
N THR A 849 13.53 -8.55 16.39
CA THR A 849 13.45 -9.75 17.25
C THR A 849 12.78 -10.91 16.53
N LEU A 850 11.67 -10.66 15.82
CA LEU A 850 10.98 -11.68 15.05
C LEU A 850 11.81 -12.14 13.84
N LEU A 851 12.58 -11.24 13.21
CA LEU A 851 13.59 -11.55 12.20
C LEU A 851 14.66 -12.50 12.76
N LEU A 852 15.13 -12.27 13.99
CA LEU A 852 16.11 -13.15 14.63
C LEU A 852 15.52 -14.54 14.94
N LEU A 853 14.30 -14.59 15.48
CA LEU A 853 13.58 -15.85 15.79
C LEU A 853 13.31 -16.66 14.54
N LEU A 854 12.86 -15.99 13.48
CA LEU A 854 12.66 -16.61 12.17
C LEU A 854 13.94 -17.22 11.67
N LYS A 855 15.06 -16.49 11.60
CA LYS A 855 16.37 -17.02 11.17
C LYS A 855 16.86 -18.24 11.97
N SER A 856 16.30 -18.47 13.14
CA SER A 856 16.71 -19.49 14.11
C SER A 856 15.80 -20.73 14.13
N LEU A 857 14.73 -20.75 13.32
CA LEU A 857 13.85 -21.92 13.21
C LEU A 857 14.56 -23.07 12.45
N PRO A 858 14.18 -24.33 12.68
CA PRO A 858 14.80 -25.50 12.05
C PRO A 858 14.17 -25.89 10.69
N MET A 859 15.01 -26.21 9.69
CA MET A 859 14.59 -26.63 8.34
C MET A 859 13.57 -27.79 8.36
N GLY A 860 12.42 -27.58 7.72
CA GLY A 860 11.30 -28.48 7.52
C GLY A 860 10.11 -28.26 8.46
N CYS A 861 10.18 -27.40 9.48
CA CYS A 861 9.05 -27.19 10.41
C CYS A 861 7.99 -26.25 9.82
N PHE A 862 6.69 -26.35 10.06
CA PHE A 862 5.75 -25.35 9.54
C PHE A 862 5.76 -24.07 10.39
N PHE A 863 5.49 -22.89 9.85
CA PHE A 863 5.39 -21.66 10.64
C PHE A 863 4.55 -20.58 9.97
N ASN A 864 4.12 -19.59 10.74
CA ASN A 864 3.35 -18.46 10.29
C ASN A 864 3.45 -17.27 11.25
N ILE A 865 3.09 -16.07 10.82
CA ILE A 865 3.04 -14.88 11.67
C ILE A 865 1.71 -14.17 11.43
N TYR A 866 0.94 -13.86 12.45
CA TYR A 866 -0.29 -13.08 12.42
C TYR A 866 0.00 -11.68 12.94
N SER A 867 -0.46 -10.62 12.29
CA SER A 867 -0.33 -9.25 12.81
C SER A 867 -1.69 -8.64 13.17
N PHE A 868 -1.76 -7.71 14.13
CA PHE A 868 -3.04 -7.19 14.61
C PHE A 868 -3.05 -5.72 15.07
N GLY A 869 -4.20 -5.07 14.95
CA GLY A 869 -4.56 -3.71 15.35
C GLY A 869 -6.09 -3.57 15.38
N SER A 870 -6.70 -2.51 14.82
CA SER A 870 -8.15 -2.42 14.56
C SER A 870 -8.63 -3.46 13.53
N SER A 871 -7.70 -4.02 12.76
CA SER A 871 -7.85 -5.19 11.90
C SER A 871 -6.69 -6.16 12.14
N HIS A 872 -6.78 -7.39 11.63
CA HIS A 872 -5.71 -8.39 11.74
C HIS A 872 -5.41 -9.06 10.42
N GLU A 873 -4.20 -9.60 10.32
CA GLU A 873 -3.64 -10.21 9.13
C GLU A 873 -2.66 -11.32 9.51
N HIS A 874 -2.10 -12.02 8.53
CA HIS A 874 -1.05 -13.00 8.72
C HIS A 874 -0.16 -13.12 7.50
N VAL A 875 1.13 -13.32 7.72
CA VAL A 875 2.22 -13.51 6.77
C VAL A 875 1.98 -14.70 5.86
N PHE A 876 1.28 -15.74 6.33
CA PHE A 876 0.88 -16.89 5.52
C PHE A 876 -0.58 -17.31 5.79
N PRO A 877 -1.32 -17.85 4.80
CA PRO A 877 -2.75 -18.23 4.92
C PRO A 877 -3.06 -19.30 5.98
N LYS A 878 -2.15 -20.26 6.08
CA LYS A 878 -2.01 -21.37 7.01
C LYS A 878 -0.50 -21.53 7.18
N SER A 879 0.00 -22.18 8.23
CA SER A 879 1.46 -22.23 8.35
C SER A 879 2.11 -23.08 7.28
N VAL A 880 3.32 -22.69 6.93
CA VAL A 880 4.10 -23.20 5.81
C VAL A 880 5.41 -23.78 6.28
N GLU A 881 5.89 -24.82 5.61
CA GLU A 881 7.15 -25.48 5.94
C GLU A 881 8.30 -24.48 5.90
N TYR A 882 9.15 -24.52 6.91
CA TYR A 882 10.18 -23.56 7.25
C TYR A 882 11.42 -24.04 6.55
N SER A 883 11.78 -23.29 5.54
CA SER A 883 12.88 -23.57 4.64
C SER A 883 13.65 -22.28 4.47
N GLN A 884 14.79 -22.31 3.80
CA GLN A 884 15.55 -21.08 3.53
C GLN A 884 14.69 -20.03 2.81
N GLU A 885 13.87 -20.47 1.85
CA GLU A 885 13.03 -19.63 0.99
C GLU A 885 11.82 -19.08 1.75
N THR A 886 11.14 -19.92 2.53
CA THR A 886 10.00 -19.47 3.37
C THR A 886 10.45 -18.66 4.58
N MET A 887 11.61 -18.96 5.16
CA MET A 887 12.27 -18.12 6.16
C MET A 887 12.60 -16.74 5.57
N GLU A 888 13.29 -16.64 4.43
CA GLU A 888 13.65 -15.37 3.77
C GLU A 888 12.42 -14.57 3.36
N GLU A 889 11.37 -15.26 2.92
CA GLU A 889 10.06 -14.68 2.67
C GLU A 889 9.41 -14.11 3.93
N ALA A 890 9.38 -14.89 5.03
CA ALA A 890 8.89 -14.38 6.30
C ALA A 890 9.76 -13.28 6.90
N LEU A 891 11.08 -13.30 6.69
CA LEU A 891 11.99 -12.24 7.11
C LEU A 891 11.72 -10.96 6.33
N LYS A 892 11.48 -11.08 5.02
CA LYS A 892 11.14 -9.96 4.14
C LYS A 892 9.81 -9.33 4.59
N LYS A 893 8.78 -10.16 4.81
CA LYS A 893 7.49 -9.71 5.35
C LYS A 893 7.57 -9.13 6.75
N VAL A 894 8.21 -9.80 7.71
CA VAL A 894 8.38 -9.29 9.08
C VAL A 894 9.20 -8.01 9.07
N GLY A 895 10.24 -7.95 8.23
CA GLY A 895 11.11 -6.82 7.93
C GLY A 895 10.40 -5.60 7.34
N GLU A 896 9.17 -5.75 6.83
CA GLU A 896 8.34 -4.67 6.28
C GLU A 896 7.16 -4.32 7.20
N MET A 897 7.02 -4.99 8.35
CA MET A 897 5.92 -4.71 9.28
C MET A 897 6.09 -3.38 10.00
N GLU A 898 5.05 -2.56 9.91
CA GLU A 898 4.95 -1.24 10.55
C GLU A 898 3.71 -1.12 11.43
N ALA A 899 3.70 -0.19 12.37
CA ALA A 899 2.61 -0.01 13.31
C ALA A 899 1.45 0.83 12.74
N ASN A 900 0.82 0.31 11.69
CA ASN A 900 -0.16 1.00 10.85
C ASN A 900 -1.58 0.41 10.90
N LEU A 901 -1.86 -0.56 11.78
CA LEU A 901 -3.18 -1.21 11.87
C LEU A 901 -4.21 -0.47 12.75
N GLY A 902 -4.02 0.80 13.11
CA GLY A 902 -5.04 1.59 13.84
C GLY A 902 -5.09 1.33 15.36
N GLY A 903 -6.27 1.08 15.95
CA GLY A 903 -6.44 0.74 17.38
C GLY A 903 -5.85 -0.62 17.75
N THR A 904 -6.01 -1.09 18.99
CA THR A 904 -5.39 -2.35 19.48
C THR A 904 -6.46 -3.41 19.77
N GLU A 905 -6.94 -4.12 18.74
CA GLU A 905 -8.04 -5.12 18.84
C GLU A 905 -7.60 -6.57 18.53
N ILE A 906 -6.88 -7.22 19.45
CA ILE A 906 -6.36 -8.60 19.32
C ILE A 906 -7.44 -9.72 19.30
N LEU A 907 -8.69 -9.41 19.67
CA LEU A 907 -9.74 -10.43 19.80
C LEU A 907 -10.23 -10.97 18.44
N ARG A 908 -10.24 -10.13 17.40
CA ARG A 908 -10.64 -10.52 16.04
C ARG A 908 -9.70 -11.56 15.40
N PRO A 909 -8.35 -11.42 15.50
CA PRO A 909 -7.43 -12.46 15.05
C PRO A 909 -7.59 -13.76 15.83
N LEU A 910 -7.77 -13.70 17.14
CA LEU A 910 -7.89 -14.90 17.97
C LEU A 910 -9.21 -15.67 17.79
N LYS A 911 -10.27 -15.02 17.28
CA LYS A 911 -11.55 -15.66 16.93
C LYS A 911 -11.59 -16.17 15.49
N ASP A 912 -10.53 -15.95 14.73
CA ASP A 912 -10.41 -16.47 13.38
C ASP A 912 -10.34 -18.00 13.44
N LYS A 913 -11.25 -18.68 12.74
CA LYS A 913 -11.37 -20.15 12.76
C LYS A 913 -10.13 -20.85 12.17
N SER A 914 -9.21 -20.09 11.57
CA SER A 914 -7.88 -20.55 11.13
C SER A 914 -6.86 -20.71 12.25
N LEU A 915 -7.03 -20.04 13.40
CA LEU A 915 -6.27 -20.29 14.63
C LEU A 915 -6.86 -21.46 15.45
N ILE A 916 -8.11 -21.85 15.15
CA ILE A 916 -8.82 -22.93 15.85
C ILE A 916 -8.94 -24.15 14.93
N TYR A 917 -7.97 -25.06 14.99
CA TYR A 917 -8.32 -26.48 14.83
C TYR A 917 -8.99 -26.96 16.12
N ALA A 918 -10.02 -27.79 15.95
CA ALA A 918 -10.91 -28.30 16.98
C ALA A 918 -10.17 -28.87 18.19
N GLN A 919 -10.85 -28.78 19.35
CA GLN A 919 -10.66 -29.62 20.52
C GLN A 919 -10.05 -30.99 20.15
N LEU A 920 -8.85 -31.25 20.68
CA LEU A 920 -8.46 -32.61 20.99
C LEU A 920 -9.46 -33.13 22.04
N THR A 921 -10.54 -33.76 21.59
CA THR A 921 -11.29 -34.69 22.42
C THR A 921 -10.40 -35.90 22.64
N GLY A 922 -9.56 -35.83 23.67
CA GLY A 922 -8.82 -36.95 24.21
C GLY A 922 -9.21 -37.13 25.66
N GLN A 923 -9.95 -38.20 25.95
CA GLN A 923 -10.21 -38.65 27.31
C GLN A 923 -8.90 -38.81 28.09
N SER A 924 -8.87 -38.31 29.33
CA SER A 924 -7.84 -38.63 30.31
C SER A 924 -7.91 -40.12 30.67
N PRO A 925 -6.85 -40.92 30.49
CA PRO A 925 -6.73 -42.20 31.18
C PRO A 925 -6.40 -41.95 32.65
N GLU A 926 -6.97 -42.80 33.49
CA GLU A 926 -6.75 -42.85 34.93
C GLU A 926 -5.29 -43.13 35.32
N ALA A 927 -4.89 -42.39 36.36
CA ALA A 927 -4.25 -42.81 37.60
C ALA A 927 -2.93 -43.61 37.63
N ALA A 928 -2.11 -43.10 38.56
CA ALA A 928 -1.42 -43.80 39.65
C ALA A 928 0.08 -44.13 39.50
N GLU A 929 0.74 -43.97 40.66
CA GLU A 929 2.15 -43.69 40.93
C GLU A 929 2.55 -42.26 40.58
N GLY A 930 3.05 -41.50 41.57
CA GLY A 930 3.49 -40.10 41.43
C GLY A 930 4.70 -39.92 40.51
N SER A 931 4.97 -40.92 39.69
CA SER A 931 5.24 -40.62 38.30
C SER A 931 4.08 -39.89 37.66
N VAL A 932 4.15 -38.56 37.58
CA VAL A 932 3.39 -37.89 36.53
C VAL A 932 4.02 -38.35 35.23
N THR A 933 3.40 -39.38 34.68
CA THR A 933 3.75 -39.95 33.39
C THR A 933 2.97 -39.12 32.40
N VAL A 934 3.60 -38.05 31.93
CA VAL A 934 3.03 -37.33 30.79
C VAL A 934 3.21 -38.27 29.62
N LYS A 935 2.12 -38.92 29.23
CA LYS A 935 2.03 -39.65 27.97
C LYS A 935 1.68 -38.65 26.91
N TYR A 936 2.59 -38.45 25.98
CA TYR A 936 2.40 -37.52 24.87
C TYR A 936 2.73 -38.25 23.57
N SER A 937 2.03 -37.92 22.51
CA SER A 937 2.36 -38.41 21.18
C SER A 937 3.24 -37.37 20.50
N LEU A 938 4.39 -37.78 19.99
CA LEU A 938 5.34 -36.91 19.30
C LEU A 938 5.43 -37.37 17.83
N ALA A 939 4.89 -36.57 16.91
CA ALA A 939 4.61 -36.95 15.50
C ALA A 939 3.92 -38.31 15.30
N GLY A 940 3.01 -38.69 16.20
CA GLY A 940 2.28 -39.96 16.12
C GLY A 940 2.95 -41.12 16.87
N HIS A 941 4.13 -40.94 17.45
CA HIS A 941 4.79 -41.94 18.29
C HIS A 941 4.48 -41.72 19.77
N PRO A 942 3.85 -42.70 20.45
CA PRO A 942 3.55 -42.59 21.87
C PRO A 942 4.86 -42.58 22.68
N SER A 943 5.08 -41.48 23.39
CA SER A 943 6.22 -41.22 24.27
C SER A 943 5.73 -41.00 25.69
N GLN A 944 6.61 -41.21 26.68
CA GLN A 944 6.27 -41.01 28.08
C GLN A 944 7.45 -40.45 28.87
N ASN A 945 7.23 -39.33 29.55
CA ASN A 945 8.18 -38.82 30.54
C ASN A 945 7.65 -39.14 31.91
N LYS A 946 8.38 -40.01 32.61
CA LYS A 946 8.02 -40.46 33.94
C LYS A 946 8.72 -39.55 34.95
N LEU A 947 8.06 -38.45 35.35
CA LEU A 947 8.61 -37.60 36.41
C LEU A 947 8.36 -38.28 37.75
N HIS A 948 9.39 -38.90 38.30
CA HIS A 948 9.37 -39.28 39.69
C HIS A 948 9.62 -38.04 40.55
N PHE A 949 8.58 -37.52 41.19
CA PHE A 949 8.71 -36.46 42.18
C PHE A 949 8.32 -36.92 43.57
N SER A 950 8.98 -36.33 44.56
CA SER A 950 8.58 -36.47 45.94
C SER A 950 7.41 -35.53 46.20
N LEU A 951 6.33 -36.05 46.79
CA LEU A 951 5.19 -35.25 47.27
C LEU A 951 5.55 -34.40 48.52
N LYS A 952 6.85 -34.23 48.84
CA LYS A 952 7.30 -33.42 49.97
C LYS A 952 7.15 -31.93 49.61
N PRO A 953 6.33 -31.18 50.37
CA PRO A 953 6.15 -29.75 50.15
C PRO A 953 7.45 -28.96 50.29
N ALA A 954 7.65 -27.95 49.43
CA ALA A 954 8.71 -26.98 49.62
C ALA A 954 8.41 -26.16 50.89
N GLU A 955 9.38 -26.08 51.78
CA GLU A 955 9.31 -25.17 52.91
C GLU A 955 9.45 -23.75 52.36
N ASP A 956 8.38 -22.94 52.47
CA ASP A 956 8.37 -21.47 52.27
C ASP A 956 7.89 -20.88 50.92
N SER A 957 6.90 -21.49 50.24
CA SER A 957 6.36 -20.96 48.95
C SER A 957 5.27 -19.87 49.05
N GLY A 958 4.84 -19.45 50.24
CA GLY A 958 4.06 -18.21 50.43
C GLY A 958 2.63 -18.17 49.83
N LEU A 959 2.01 -19.33 49.62
CA LEU A 959 0.78 -19.56 48.86
C LEU A 959 0.86 -19.10 47.41
N THR A 960 2.08 -18.95 46.89
CA THR A 960 2.31 -18.44 45.54
C THR A 960 1.72 -19.41 44.51
N VAL A 961 1.91 -20.71 44.69
CA VAL A 961 1.36 -21.75 43.81
C VAL A 961 -0.17 -21.81 43.96
N HIS A 962 -0.69 -21.73 45.19
CA HIS A 962 -2.14 -21.66 45.44
C HIS A 962 -2.81 -20.44 44.78
N ARG A 963 -2.20 -19.26 44.86
CA ARG A 963 -2.71 -18.02 44.25
C ARG A 963 -2.65 -18.06 42.74
N LEU A 964 -1.59 -18.63 42.16
CA LEU A 964 -1.51 -18.87 40.72
C LEU A 964 -2.57 -19.86 40.24
N ALA A 965 -2.80 -20.93 41.00
CA ALA A 965 -3.87 -21.89 40.71
C ALA A 965 -5.27 -21.22 40.80
N ALA A 966 -5.48 -20.36 41.81
CA ALA A 966 -6.74 -19.62 41.98
C ALA A 966 -6.96 -18.60 40.86
N LEU A 967 -5.91 -17.85 40.48
CA LEU A 967 -5.93 -16.93 39.34
C LEU A 967 -6.34 -17.65 38.05
N THR A 968 -5.79 -18.85 37.84
CA THR A 968 -6.09 -19.67 36.65
C THR A 968 -7.56 -20.11 36.64
N LEU A 969 -8.08 -20.60 37.77
CA LEU A 969 -9.49 -20.98 37.93
C LEU A 969 -10.44 -19.79 37.76
N ILE A 970 -10.09 -18.62 38.34
CA ILE A 970 -10.88 -17.38 38.20
C ILE A 970 -10.98 -16.96 36.73
N ARG A 971 -9.86 -16.90 36.00
CA ARG A 971 -9.84 -16.55 34.58
C ARG A 971 -10.65 -17.54 33.73
N SER A 972 -10.59 -18.83 34.06
CA SER A 972 -11.39 -19.86 33.37
C SER A 972 -12.89 -19.62 33.53
N LEU A 973 -13.34 -19.32 34.75
CA LEU A 973 -14.76 -19.05 35.05
C LEU A 973 -15.23 -17.72 34.43
N GLU A 974 -14.38 -16.69 34.42
CA GLU A 974 -14.69 -15.40 33.78
C GLU A 974 -14.83 -15.52 32.25
N MET A 975 -14.00 -16.36 31.60
CA MET A 975 -14.15 -16.66 30.17
C MET A 975 -15.45 -17.41 29.86
N GLU A 976 -15.81 -18.41 30.68
CA GLU A 976 -17.05 -19.20 30.51
C GLU A 976 -18.31 -18.32 30.61
N GLU A 977 -18.26 -17.24 31.39
CA GLU A 977 -19.34 -16.27 31.54
C GLU A 977 -19.46 -15.31 30.33
N MET A 978 -18.35 -14.93 29.69
CA MET A 978 -18.34 -14.02 28.53
C MET A 978 -18.92 -14.65 27.24
N GLU A 979 -18.94 -15.98 27.11
CA GLU A 979 -19.40 -16.67 25.89
C GLU A 979 -20.93 -16.79 25.77
N ARG A 980 -21.69 -16.65 26.87
CA ARG A 980 -23.17 -16.67 26.84
C ARG A 980 -23.73 -15.28 26.47
N ARG A 981 -24.17 -15.10 25.21
CA ARG A 981 -24.76 -13.84 24.70
C ARG A 981 -25.94 -13.32 25.56
N GLY A 982 -25.67 -12.41 26.49
CA GLY A 982 -26.62 -11.37 26.91
C GLY A 982 -27.47 -11.56 28.17
N GLN A 983 -27.27 -12.59 29.01
CA GLN A 983 -27.78 -12.60 30.39
C GLN A 983 -26.79 -13.29 31.36
N PRO A 984 -26.40 -12.65 32.48
CA PRO A 984 -25.42 -13.20 33.41
C PRO A 984 -25.96 -14.39 34.20
N GLY A 985 -25.21 -15.47 34.27
CA GLY A 985 -25.48 -16.62 35.14
C GLY A 985 -25.02 -16.33 36.57
N GLU A 986 -25.97 -16.05 37.48
CA GLU A 986 -25.71 -15.65 38.87
C GLU A 986 -24.76 -16.60 39.65
N GLY A 987 -24.66 -17.87 39.25
CA GLY A 987 -23.81 -18.88 39.86
C GLY A 987 -22.30 -18.78 39.56
N VAL A 988 -21.90 -18.30 38.38
CA VAL A 988 -20.46 -18.21 38.00
C VAL A 988 -19.81 -17.03 38.71
N LYS A 989 -20.48 -15.88 38.71
CA LYS A 989 -20.05 -14.67 39.43
C LYS A 989 -19.80 -14.94 40.91
N LYS A 990 -20.68 -15.69 41.58
CA LYS A 990 -20.53 -16.02 43.02
C LYS A 990 -19.27 -16.85 43.28
N LYS A 991 -18.98 -17.85 42.44
CA LYS A 991 -17.76 -18.67 42.55
C LYS A 991 -16.49 -17.85 42.31
N VAL A 992 -16.49 -16.97 41.30
CA VAL A 992 -15.34 -16.09 41.02
C VAL A 992 -15.05 -15.16 42.20
N VAL A 993 -16.08 -14.57 42.79
CA VAL A 993 -15.92 -13.72 43.99
C VAL A 993 -15.37 -14.51 45.17
N GLU A 994 -15.90 -15.71 45.44
CA GLU A 994 -15.44 -16.55 46.56
C GLU A 994 -13.98 -16.98 46.41
N LEU A 995 -13.58 -17.48 45.24
CA LEU A 995 -12.19 -17.83 44.92
C LEU A 995 -11.25 -16.62 45.00
N SER A 996 -11.67 -15.48 44.47
CA SER A 996 -10.91 -14.22 44.48
C SER A 996 -10.63 -13.73 45.91
N VAL A 997 -11.65 -13.76 46.77
CA VAL A 997 -11.53 -13.35 48.17
C VAL A 997 -10.67 -14.32 48.97
N GLN A 998 -10.86 -15.64 48.81
CA GLN A 998 -10.12 -16.64 49.56
C GLN A 998 -8.63 -16.71 49.18
N SER A 999 -8.32 -16.51 47.90
CA SER A 999 -6.92 -16.50 47.42
C SER A 999 -6.23 -15.14 47.59
N GLY A 1000 -7.00 -14.04 47.66
CA GLY A 1000 -6.47 -12.69 47.66
C GLY A 1000 -5.98 -12.24 46.29
N VAL A 1001 -6.64 -12.71 45.22
CA VAL A 1001 -6.34 -12.40 43.81
C VAL A 1001 -7.50 -11.60 43.24
N SER A 1002 -7.28 -10.44 42.62
CA SER A 1002 -8.36 -9.62 42.03
C SER A 1002 -9.00 -10.27 40.81
N SER A 1003 -10.30 -10.02 40.64
CA SER A 1003 -11.12 -10.45 39.50
C SER A 1003 -11.90 -9.25 38.96
N THR A 1004 -12.58 -9.41 37.82
CA THR A 1004 -13.46 -8.37 37.26
C THR A 1004 -14.65 -8.00 38.16
N PHE A 1005 -14.94 -8.83 39.18
CA PHE A 1005 -16.03 -8.65 40.14
C PHE A 1005 -15.55 -8.29 41.55
N THR A 1006 -14.24 -8.15 41.77
CA THR A 1006 -13.67 -7.82 43.08
C THR A 1006 -12.65 -6.68 42.97
N ALA A 1007 -12.59 -5.84 44.00
CA ALA A 1007 -11.62 -4.75 44.09
C ALA A 1007 -10.87 -4.82 45.41
N PHE A 1008 -9.58 -4.51 45.38
CA PHE A 1008 -8.82 -4.31 46.61
C PHE A 1008 -9.17 -2.98 47.22
N ILE A 1009 -9.64 -3.02 48.46
CA ILE A 1009 -9.90 -1.81 49.25
C ILE A 1009 -8.85 -1.78 50.35
N ALA A 1010 -7.89 -0.87 50.22
CA ALA A 1010 -7.01 -0.52 51.32
C ALA A 1010 -7.72 0.56 52.15
N VAL A 1011 -8.19 0.17 53.33
CA VAL A 1011 -8.74 1.12 54.30
C VAL A 1011 -7.64 1.50 55.27
N ASN A 1012 -7.34 2.79 55.40
CA ASN A 1012 -6.48 3.26 56.49
C ASN A 1012 -7.21 3.00 57.81
N LYS A 1013 -6.83 1.92 58.51
CA LYS A 1013 -7.35 1.60 59.85
C LYS A 1013 -6.68 2.46 60.94
N GLY A 1014 -5.74 3.32 60.55
CA GLY A 1014 -5.08 4.29 61.42
C GLY A 1014 -5.90 5.55 61.64
N ASN A 1015 -5.93 5.97 62.91
CA ASN A 1015 -6.27 7.27 63.50
C ASN A 1015 -7.63 7.96 63.19
N GLY A 1016 -8.47 7.48 62.26
CA GLY A 1016 -9.88 7.90 62.17
C GLY A 1016 -10.13 9.38 61.85
N GLU A 1017 -9.11 10.16 61.51
CA GLU A 1017 -9.23 11.57 61.14
C GLU A 1017 -9.80 11.72 59.72
N THR A 1018 -10.88 12.49 59.59
CA THR A 1018 -11.55 12.72 58.31
C THR A 1018 -10.84 13.83 57.54
N ILE A 1019 -10.40 13.56 56.31
CA ILE A 1019 -9.79 14.58 55.42
C ILE A 1019 -10.88 15.57 54.99
N GLN A 1020 -10.75 16.86 55.34
CA GLN A 1020 -11.69 17.92 54.95
C GLN A 1020 -11.18 18.73 53.74
N GLY A 1021 -12.02 18.86 52.71
CA GLY A 1021 -11.76 19.66 51.49
C GLY A 1021 -12.49 19.10 50.25
N PRO A 1022 -12.63 19.87 49.16
CA PRO A 1022 -13.23 19.37 47.91
C PRO A 1022 -12.34 18.31 47.26
N LEU A 1023 -12.90 17.14 46.99
CA LEU A 1023 -12.24 16.07 46.25
C LEU A 1023 -12.08 16.48 44.78
N VAL A 1024 -10.85 16.82 44.38
CA VAL A 1024 -10.51 17.10 42.98
C VAL A 1024 -9.81 15.88 42.38
N ARG A 1025 -10.52 15.17 41.50
CA ARG A 1025 -9.95 14.04 40.75
C ARG A 1025 -9.09 14.57 39.60
N ARG A 1026 -7.77 14.47 39.74
CA ARG A 1026 -6.81 14.75 38.66
C ARG A 1026 -6.33 13.43 38.08
N ASN A 1027 -6.38 13.30 36.75
CA ASN A 1027 -5.74 12.20 36.06
C ASN A 1027 -4.23 12.43 36.13
N VAL A 1028 -3.52 11.57 36.85
CA VAL A 1028 -2.05 11.56 36.86
C VAL A 1028 -1.61 11.05 35.48
N PRO A 1029 -0.85 11.83 34.69
CA PRO A 1029 -0.45 11.39 33.35
C PRO A 1029 0.43 10.13 33.46
N THR A 1030 0.07 9.08 32.71
CA THR A 1030 0.88 7.87 32.60
C THR A 1030 1.91 8.04 31.48
N SER A 1031 3.14 7.60 31.73
CA SER A 1031 4.30 7.74 30.84
C SER A 1031 4.18 6.84 29.60
N SER A 1032 3.27 7.14 28.67
CA SER A 1032 3.32 6.58 27.32
C SER A 1032 4.09 7.53 26.40
N LYS A 1033 5.37 7.19 26.23
CA LYS A 1033 6.29 7.57 25.15
C LYS A 1033 6.57 9.05 24.92
N LYS A 1034 7.41 9.64 25.77
CA LYS A 1034 8.28 10.77 25.40
C LYS A 1034 9.66 10.58 26.03
N ARG A 1035 10.70 10.52 25.19
CA ARG A 1035 11.99 11.23 25.30
C ARG A 1035 12.93 10.72 24.21
N GLY A 1036 13.01 11.46 23.11
CA GLY A 1036 14.18 11.44 22.25
C GLY A 1036 15.27 12.25 22.96
N SER A 1037 16.37 11.60 23.32
CA SER A 1037 17.58 12.26 23.78
C SER A 1037 18.33 12.77 22.55
N ILE A 1038 18.67 14.07 22.55
CA ILE A 1038 19.34 14.77 21.45
C ILE A 1038 20.76 14.21 21.17
N GLU A 1039 21.39 13.50 22.13
CA GLU A 1039 22.72 12.90 21.97
C GLU A 1039 22.78 11.78 20.92
N VAL A 1040 21.72 10.96 20.79
CA VAL A 1040 21.69 9.83 19.82
C VAL A 1040 21.63 10.31 18.36
N LEU A 1041 21.15 11.54 18.13
CA LEU A 1041 21.02 12.16 16.81
C LEU A 1041 22.35 12.72 16.28
N LEU A 1042 23.33 13.01 17.15
CA LEU A 1042 24.65 13.52 16.75
C LEU A 1042 25.68 12.39 16.58
N GLU A 1043 25.62 11.32 17.39
CA GLU A 1043 26.57 10.19 17.29
C GLU A 1043 26.36 9.34 16.03
N ARG A 1044 25.13 9.20 15.53
CA ARG A 1044 24.86 8.42 14.30
C ARG A 1044 25.40 9.05 13.00
N PHE A 1045 25.98 10.24 13.06
CA PHE A 1045 26.50 10.94 11.88
C PHE A 1045 27.99 11.30 11.94
N ALA A 1046 28.73 10.85 12.97
CA ALA A 1046 30.10 11.32 13.22
C ALA A 1046 31.24 10.31 12.94
N PHE A 1047 31.00 9.06 12.56
CA PHE A 1047 32.10 8.09 12.36
C PHE A 1047 32.38 7.77 10.89
N GLY A 1048 33.27 8.57 10.29
CA GLY A 1048 34.16 8.18 9.20
C GLY A 1048 35.61 8.28 9.69
N GLU A 1049 36.29 7.13 9.74
CA GLU A 1049 37.73 6.86 9.85
C GLU A 1049 38.68 7.87 10.56
N HIS A 1050 39.25 7.49 11.71
CA HIS A 1050 40.66 7.08 11.85
C HIS A 1050 41.05 6.74 13.31
N THR A 1051 41.93 5.74 13.42
CA THR A 1051 42.64 5.20 14.60
C THR A 1051 43.62 6.18 15.26
N GLN A 1052 43.74 6.19 16.60
CA GLN A 1052 44.99 5.93 17.37
C GLN A 1052 44.88 6.25 18.88
N ASN A 1053 45.58 5.43 19.65
CA ASN A 1053 45.96 5.46 21.08
C ASN A 1053 46.00 6.82 21.81
N ILE A 1054 45.70 6.81 23.13
CA ILE A 1054 46.66 7.10 24.22
C ILE A 1054 46.03 6.80 25.60
N GLN A 1055 46.91 6.35 26.50
CA GLN A 1055 46.78 5.84 27.87
C GLN A 1055 46.24 6.82 28.94
N GLU A 1056 45.78 6.19 30.04
CA GLU A 1056 45.97 6.51 31.47
C GLU A 1056 46.22 7.98 31.90
N ASN A 1057 45.39 8.51 32.80
CA ASN A 1057 45.67 8.53 34.25
C ASN A 1057 44.58 9.28 35.04
N GLY A 1058 44.53 8.94 36.34
CA GLY A 1058 43.47 9.30 37.28
C GLY A 1058 43.49 10.72 37.83
N GLY A 1059 42.44 10.99 38.62
CA GLY A 1059 42.14 12.25 39.28
C GLY A 1059 40.67 12.32 39.67
#